data_AF-A0A8T3KYR6-F1
#
_entry.id   AF-A0A8T3KYR6-F1
#
_cell.length_a   1.000
_cell.length_b   1.000
_cell.length_c   1.000
_cell.angle_alpha   90.00
_cell.angle_beta   90.00
_cell.angle_gamma   90.00
#
_symmetry.space_group_name_H-M   'P 1'
#
loop_
_entity.id
_entity.type
_entity.pdbx_description
1 polymer ?
#
loop_
_entity_poly.entity_id
_entity_poly.type
_entity_poly.pdbx_seq_one_letter_code
_entity_poly.pdbx_strand_id
1 'polypeptide(L)'
;MCTKPSSVSFMGRIGISVILLGCLSLPVFAFASESNERVQLAAVDESTMTKKEEREAKRAKKKAEREAKRAKKKAEREAKKAKKQEAKRVAREEQKANNKAARDKKMEGYYAGLASVSPSTEFQGDPWRFHMSCGREKYFGFLFLNIDGANTMGVLKGFARSSYRKYGVLRADGKYNSASRKLELRSSGYVEDRFGRDLPPTDINAILAEDGSYMEGSAANASNCTTFQAWKTEFDTRVNQEGLVASFQPRSRASIEQCEQYLEWYLAASEVLETPGGKVSSSAVESNLAFDMLGVAYDGLTAKDASVLQSLGQQCSGLLENTGDTKHAALLDSLRKISGQSADYAPYIFQNTVKSIGWHRNMYFATSIRDARKLLPKMVEQLNALPVNLESLKKIQADIDETDAKGGLFATLPESDRQKFLSVLARVQKIVAIGIADESLAAVNWESFSASKEGILKLKTTNENMKLSYRSIMPSFGLSRIDREFDKVSLKLSRELTDKLIAKYQTVDHSLNGLRGYQVAIRNINKEYSAVLTPKHHKELLKQHMTSLLQKARTASVSKMPGWLDQQITSNRAGLAELDQIAMDFYERDIDGLKNPSEAAKVSTGVFAPFLIAKSRQIKRSECILPSGFEDMAKAFCL
;
A
#
# COMPACT_ATOMS: atom_id res chain seq x y z
N MET A 1 18.36 -24.50 29.65
CA MET A 1 19.80 -24.19 29.65
C MET A 1 20.04 -22.91 30.46
N CYS A 2 21.24 -22.71 30.97
CA CYS A 2 21.52 -21.76 32.07
C CYS A 2 22.27 -20.50 31.61
N THR A 3 22.26 -19.50 32.50
CA THR A 3 23.22 -18.37 32.65
C THR A 3 23.43 -17.41 31.46
N LYS A 4 23.15 -16.10 31.54
CA LYS A 4 23.75 -15.00 32.38
C LYS A 4 25.22 -14.66 31.98
N PRO A 5 25.79 -13.49 32.34
CA PRO A 5 26.23 -12.53 31.30
C PRO A 5 27.70 -12.11 31.40
N SER A 6 28.16 -11.28 30.45
CA SER A 6 29.47 -10.63 30.46
C SER A 6 29.38 -9.11 30.64
N SER A 7 29.69 -8.65 31.85
CA SER A 7 30.03 -7.25 32.19
C SER A 7 31.56 -7.07 32.26
N VAL A 8 32.03 -5.88 32.70
CA VAL A 8 33.42 -5.49 33.08
C VAL A 8 34.24 -4.78 31.98
N SER A 9 35.08 -3.76 32.24
CA SER A 9 35.09 -2.64 33.22
C SER A 9 36.33 -1.72 33.01
N PHE A 10 36.35 -0.53 33.64
CA PHE A 10 37.54 0.27 34.04
C PHE A 10 38.44 0.88 32.92
N MET A 11 39.23 1.96 33.13
CA MET A 11 39.41 2.94 34.24
C MET A 11 39.17 4.38 33.67
N GLY A 12 38.79 5.43 34.41
CA GLY A 12 39.53 6.19 35.46
C GLY A 12 39.83 7.63 34.94
N ARG A 13 39.90 8.72 35.71
CA ARG A 13 40.06 8.94 37.17
C ARG A 13 39.32 10.20 37.68
N ILE A 14 38.74 10.07 38.88
CA ILE A 14 38.89 10.94 40.09
C ILE A 14 38.62 12.46 40.00
N GLY A 15 37.67 12.92 40.83
CA GLY A 15 37.60 14.27 41.42
C GLY A 15 36.60 14.26 42.59
N ILE A 16 37.06 14.41 43.84
CA ILE A 16 36.29 14.08 45.06
C ILE A 16 36.15 15.29 45.99
N SER A 17 34.93 15.65 46.40
CA SER A 17 34.47 15.97 47.77
C SER A 17 32.99 16.46 47.75
N VAL A 18 32.05 16.13 48.66
CA VAL A 18 32.04 15.93 50.13
C VAL A 18 32.02 17.29 50.90
N ILE A 19 31.08 17.63 51.80
CA ILE A 19 29.76 17.07 52.20
C ILE A 19 28.99 18.06 53.15
N LEU A 20 27.75 17.72 53.55
CA LEU A 20 26.93 18.24 54.69
C LEU A 20 26.31 19.68 54.70
N LEU A 21 24.97 19.70 54.79
CA LEU A 21 24.08 20.27 55.86
C LEU A 21 24.17 21.72 56.41
N GLY A 22 22.98 22.26 56.73
CA GLY A 22 22.71 23.57 57.39
C GLY A 22 21.72 24.40 56.56
N CYS A 23 20.40 24.47 56.79
CA CYS A 23 19.55 24.56 57.99
C CYS A 23 19.48 25.97 58.62
N LEU A 24 18.27 26.34 59.09
CA LEU A 24 17.85 27.52 59.88
C LEU A 24 17.63 28.90 59.20
N SER A 25 16.33 29.23 59.09
CA SER A 25 15.64 30.45 59.56
C SER A 25 16.05 31.87 59.15
N LEU A 26 15.04 32.65 58.74
CA LEU A 26 14.95 34.11 58.93
C LEU A 26 15.27 34.51 60.39
N PRO A 27 15.75 35.73 60.62
CA PRO A 27 14.84 36.67 61.29
C PRO A 27 14.81 38.07 60.69
N VAL A 28 13.67 38.75 60.88
CA VAL A 28 13.60 40.20 60.87
C VAL A 28 14.20 40.70 62.18
N PHE A 29 15.14 41.65 62.12
CA PHE A 29 15.49 42.48 63.27
C PHE A 29 15.70 43.92 62.84
N ALA A 30 14.97 44.83 63.47
CA ALA A 30 15.34 46.23 63.54
C ALA A 30 16.24 46.43 64.75
N PHE A 31 17.21 47.35 64.66
CA PHE A 31 17.84 47.95 65.83
C PHE A 31 18.20 49.40 65.53
N ALA A 32 18.01 50.25 66.54
CA ALA A 32 18.43 51.65 66.53
C ALA A 32 19.45 51.88 67.65
N SER A 33 20.48 52.67 67.33
CA SER A 33 21.40 53.32 68.26
C SER A 33 22.15 54.38 67.44
N GLU A 34 22.11 55.67 67.76
CA GLU A 34 22.82 56.26 68.89
C GLU A 34 24.32 55.91 68.92
N SER A 35 25.10 56.75 68.24
CA SER A 35 26.53 56.98 68.56
C SER A 35 26.82 58.47 68.38
N ASN A 36 26.39 59.27 69.37
CA ASN A 36 26.64 60.71 69.43
C ASN A 36 28.08 60.99 69.86
N GLU A 37 29.06 60.55 69.06
CA GLU A 37 30.48 60.69 69.39
C GLU A 37 30.96 62.13 69.18
N ARG A 38 31.08 62.82 70.31
CA ARG A 38 31.75 64.10 70.46
C ARG A 38 33.20 64.00 69.96
N VAL A 39 33.49 64.51 68.77
CA VAL A 39 34.86 64.94 68.44
C VAL A 39 35.16 66.16 69.33
N GLN A 40 35.78 65.91 70.48
CA GLN A 40 36.10 66.94 71.45
C GLN A 40 37.05 67.99 70.85
N LEU A 41 36.85 69.24 71.23
CA LEU A 41 37.87 70.28 71.02
C LEU A 41 39.08 69.96 71.90
N ALA A 42 40.09 69.31 71.31
CA ALA A 42 41.44 69.33 71.83
C ALA A 42 42.00 70.74 71.63
N ALA A 43 41.69 71.65 72.57
CA ALA A 43 42.39 72.90 72.72
C ALA A 43 43.85 72.58 73.10
N VAL A 44 44.75 72.70 72.12
CA VAL A 44 46.19 72.68 72.38
C VAL A 44 46.58 74.11 72.73
N ASP A 45 47.10 74.31 73.95
CA ASP A 45 47.54 75.62 74.42
C ASP A 45 48.51 76.29 73.44
N GLU A 46 48.37 77.61 73.26
CA GLU A 46 49.38 78.45 72.59
C GLU A 46 50.59 78.69 73.53
N SER A 47 51.20 77.61 73.99
CA SER A 47 52.38 77.60 74.86
C SER A 47 53.54 76.87 74.19
N THR A 48 54.42 77.63 73.52
CA THR A 48 55.74 77.21 73.03
C THR A 48 55.82 76.14 71.93
N MET A 49 54.89 76.13 70.96
CA MET A 49 55.14 75.37 69.72
C MET A 49 56.37 75.92 68.97
N THR A 50 57.24 75.02 68.47
CA THR A 50 58.49 75.43 67.82
C THR A 50 58.31 75.75 66.32
N LYS A 51 59.21 76.56 65.75
CA LYS A 51 59.23 76.90 64.31
C LYS A 51 59.38 75.69 63.37
N LYS A 52 59.63 74.49 63.89
CA LYS A 52 59.63 73.22 63.13
C LYS A 52 58.21 72.69 62.95
N GLU A 53 57.44 72.61 64.03
CA GLU A 53 56.09 72.04 64.06
C GLU A 53 55.11 72.90 63.26
N GLU A 54 55.21 74.22 63.36
CA GLU A 54 54.44 75.17 62.56
C GLU A 54 54.64 74.95 61.04
N ARG A 55 55.87 74.61 60.62
CA ARG A 55 56.22 74.29 59.23
C ARG A 55 55.69 72.91 58.82
N GLU A 56 55.67 71.93 59.72
CA GLU A 56 55.15 70.60 59.46
C GLU A 56 53.61 70.61 59.40
N ALA A 57 52.92 71.34 60.28
CA ALA A 57 51.48 71.59 60.21
C ALA A 57 51.08 72.31 58.91
N LYS A 58 51.83 73.35 58.50
CA LYS A 58 51.60 74.03 57.21
C LYS A 58 51.86 73.12 56.00
N ARG A 59 52.82 72.17 56.09
CA ARG A 59 53.05 71.13 55.06
C ARG A 59 51.91 70.10 55.03
N ALA A 60 51.45 69.62 56.19
CA ALA A 60 50.35 68.67 56.31
C ALA A 60 49.04 69.24 55.75
N LYS A 61 48.68 70.48 56.15
CA LYS A 61 47.50 71.19 55.62
C LYS A 61 47.55 71.32 54.09
N LYS A 62 48.72 71.69 53.54
CA LYS A 62 48.93 71.82 52.07
C LYS A 62 48.98 70.48 51.33
N LYS A 63 49.31 69.37 52.01
CA LYS A 63 49.20 68.00 51.47
C LYS A 63 47.73 67.56 51.44
N ALA A 64 47.02 67.67 52.56
CA ALA A 64 45.59 67.33 52.67
C ALA A 64 44.74 68.12 51.67
N GLU A 65 44.99 69.42 51.49
CA GLU A 65 44.28 70.25 50.50
C GLU A 65 44.52 69.77 49.05
N ARG A 66 45.74 69.33 48.72
CA ARG A 66 46.08 68.74 47.42
C ARG A 66 45.42 67.37 47.22
N GLU A 67 45.32 66.57 48.27
CA GLU A 67 44.68 65.25 48.24
C GLU A 67 43.15 65.38 48.13
N ALA A 68 42.53 66.31 48.86
CA ALA A 68 41.11 66.67 48.68
C ALA A 68 40.81 67.19 47.27
N LYS A 69 41.66 68.06 46.70
CA LYS A 69 41.53 68.54 45.31
C LYS A 69 41.73 67.42 44.28
N ARG A 70 42.56 66.41 44.56
CA ARG A 70 42.70 65.19 43.73
C ARG A 70 41.48 64.28 43.84
N ALA A 71 40.97 64.04 45.06
CA ALA A 71 39.77 63.23 45.30
C ALA A 71 38.54 63.84 44.61
N LYS A 72 38.30 65.15 44.76
CA LYS A 72 37.20 65.85 44.07
C LYS A 72 37.29 65.72 42.54
N LYS A 73 38.49 65.88 41.95
CA LYS A 73 38.71 65.67 40.50
C LYS A 73 38.58 64.20 40.06
N LYS A 74 38.84 63.22 40.94
CA LYS A 74 38.62 61.80 40.66
C LYS A 74 37.11 61.50 40.62
N ALA A 75 36.38 61.86 41.68
CA ALA A 75 34.93 61.68 41.78
C ALA A 75 34.17 62.38 40.62
N GLU A 76 34.56 63.59 40.24
CA GLU A 76 33.96 64.32 39.11
C GLU A 76 34.19 63.59 37.76
N ARG A 77 35.37 63.00 37.56
CA ARG A 77 35.67 62.17 36.37
C ARG A 77 34.90 60.87 36.36
N GLU A 78 34.68 60.26 37.53
CA GLU A 78 33.92 59.01 37.68
C GLU A 78 32.42 59.25 37.47
N ALA A 79 31.85 60.33 38.02
CA ALA A 79 30.48 60.77 37.74
C ALA A 79 30.27 61.08 36.24
N LYS A 80 31.24 61.73 35.58
CA LYS A 80 31.21 61.98 34.12
C LYS A 80 31.34 60.69 33.29
N LYS A 81 32.08 59.68 33.76
CA LYS A 81 32.10 58.34 33.14
C LYS A 81 30.75 57.63 33.30
N ALA A 82 30.18 57.60 34.50
CA ALA A 82 28.90 56.95 34.79
C ALA A 82 27.77 57.53 33.92
N LYS A 83 27.61 58.87 33.88
CA LYS A 83 26.62 59.52 33.01
C LYS A 83 26.83 59.20 31.52
N LYS A 84 28.08 59.06 31.05
CA LYS A 84 28.40 58.68 29.66
C LYS A 84 28.18 57.19 29.37
N GLN A 85 28.23 56.31 30.37
CA GLN A 85 27.86 54.91 30.24
C GLN A 85 26.34 54.73 30.21
N GLU A 86 25.61 55.43 31.09
CA GLU A 86 24.15 55.32 31.15
C GLU A 86 23.48 55.91 29.90
N ALA A 87 23.93 57.07 29.41
CA ALA A 87 23.45 57.60 28.12
C ALA A 87 23.72 56.63 26.94
N LYS A 88 24.82 55.86 26.99
CA LYS A 88 25.10 54.80 26.02
C LYS A 88 24.25 53.53 26.22
N ARG A 89 23.71 53.30 27.42
CA ARG A 89 22.79 52.20 27.70
C ARG A 89 21.40 52.53 27.14
N VAL A 90 20.85 53.68 27.52
CA VAL A 90 19.56 54.20 27.02
C VAL A 90 19.54 54.25 25.49
N ALA A 91 20.53 54.90 24.85
CA ALA A 91 20.57 54.97 23.38
C ALA A 91 20.67 53.59 22.68
N ARG A 92 21.24 52.57 23.34
CA ARG A 92 21.26 51.19 22.82
C ARG A 92 19.93 50.47 23.02
N GLU A 93 19.20 50.78 24.08
CA GLU A 93 17.86 50.24 24.36
C GLU A 93 16.83 50.87 23.42
N GLU A 94 16.90 52.19 23.20
CA GLU A 94 16.15 52.91 22.15
C GLU A 94 16.47 52.39 20.75
N GLN A 95 17.74 52.22 20.39
CA GLN A 95 18.12 51.68 19.08
C GLN A 95 17.62 50.24 18.89
N LYS A 96 17.62 49.41 19.95
CA LYS A 96 17.00 48.07 19.91
C LYS A 96 15.49 48.14 19.74
N ALA A 97 14.80 49.04 20.46
CA ALA A 97 13.36 49.23 20.35
C ALA A 97 12.96 49.72 18.95
N ASN A 98 13.68 50.69 18.39
CA ASN A 98 13.46 51.22 17.05
C ASN A 98 13.77 50.18 15.97
N ASN A 99 14.87 49.42 16.10
CA ASN A 99 15.16 48.31 15.18
C ASN A 99 14.12 47.19 15.27
N LYS A 100 13.56 46.92 16.46
CA LYS A 100 12.45 45.99 16.63
C LYS A 100 11.19 46.52 15.95
N ALA A 101 10.74 47.74 16.27
CA ALA A 101 9.56 48.36 15.67
C ALA A 101 9.66 48.49 14.13
N ALA A 102 10.83 48.81 13.60
CA ALA A 102 11.08 48.85 12.15
C ALA A 102 11.04 47.45 11.51
N ARG A 103 11.54 46.42 12.20
CA ARG A 103 11.40 45.03 11.76
C ARG A 103 9.93 44.59 11.81
N ASP A 104 9.25 44.82 12.93
CA ASP A 104 7.86 44.43 13.14
C ASP A 104 6.95 45.11 12.10
N LYS A 105 7.11 46.41 11.85
CA LYS A 105 6.39 47.15 10.79
C LYS A 105 6.73 46.66 9.37
N LYS A 106 7.98 46.22 9.12
CA LYS A 106 8.36 45.60 7.84
C LYS A 106 7.75 44.21 7.67
N MET A 107 7.61 43.44 8.76
CA MET A 107 6.89 42.17 8.76
C MET A 107 5.39 42.40 8.56
N GLU A 108 4.76 43.37 9.24
CA GLU A 108 3.35 43.72 9.03
C GLU A 108 3.08 44.12 7.57
N GLY A 109 3.95 44.93 6.93
CA GLY A 109 3.82 45.25 5.51
C GLY A 109 4.01 44.04 4.57
N TYR A 110 4.90 43.10 4.91
CA TYR A 110 5.10 41.86 4.15
C TYR A 110 3.91 40.89 4.31
N TYR A 111 3.37 40.75 5.52
CA TYR A 111 2.19 39.94 5.77
C TYR A 111 0.93 40.58 5.18
N ALA A 112 0.78 41.91 5.18
CA ALA A 112 -0.39 42.57 4.58
C ALA A 112 -0.57 42.24 3.09
N GLY A 113 0.52 42.07 2.34
CA GLY A 113 0.49 41.61 0.93
C GLY A 113 0.26 40.10 0.74
N LEU A 114 0.29 39.30 1.81
CA LEU A 114 0.09 37.83 1.78
C LEU A 114 -1.18 37.39 2.54
N ALA A 115 -1.73 38.23 3.41
CA ALA A 115 -2.81 37.90 4.34
C ALA A 115 -4.21 37.83 3.70
N SER A 116 -4.35 38.27 2.45
CA SER A 116 -5.62 38.30 1.71
C SER A 116 -5.69 37.25 0.59
N VAL A 117 -4.69 36.37 0.47
CA VAL A 117 -4.57 35.43 -0.65
C VAL A 117 -4.73 34.00 -0.15
N SER A 118 -5.86 33.37 -0.49
CA SER A 118 -6.00 31.91 -0.46
C SER A 118 -5.45 31.32 -1.78
N PRO A 119 -4.86 30.10 -1.78
CA PRO A 119 -4.45 29.41 -2.99
C PRO A 119 -5.56 29.23 -4.02
N SER A 120 -6.82 29.14 -3.57
CA SER A 120 -8.02 29.03 -4.40
C SER A 120 -8.50 30.38 -4.99
N THR A 121 -7.94 31.50 -4.50
CA THR A 121 -8.23 32.87 -5.00
C THR A 121 -7.02 33.51 -5.71
N GLU A 122 -5.86 32.86 -5.71
CA GLU A 122 -4.60 33.41 -6.22
C GLU A 122 -4.57 33.54 -7.76
N PHE A 123 -5.39 32.75 -8.46
CA PHE A 123 -5.51 32.76 -9.93
C PHE A 123 -6.97 32.63 -10.37
N GLN A 124 -7.28 33.22 -11.52
CA GLN A 124 -8.60 33.13 -12.15
C GLN A 124 -8.71 31.86 -13.02
N GLY A 125 -9.86 31.20 -12.96
CA GLY A 125 -10.18 30.00 -13.75
C GLY A 125 -10.59 28.81 -12.89
N ASP A 126 -11.24 27.84 -13.52
CA ASP A 126 -11.61 26.57 -12.89
C ASP A 126 -10.35 25.80 -12.45
N PRO A 127 -10.32 25.20 -11.26
CA PRO A 127 -9.19 24.40 -10.81
C PRO A 127 -9.31 22.95 -11.29
N TRP A 128 -8.18 22.41 -11.76
CA TRP A 128 -8.02 21.03 -12.17
C TRP A 128 -6.83 20.42 -11.41
N ARG A 129 -6.93 19.19 -10.93
CA ARG A 129 -5.75 18.41 -10.53
C ARG A 129 -5.12 17.83 -11.78
N PHE A 130 -3.81 17.99 -11.99
CA PHE A 130 -3.10 17.37 -13.11
C PHE A 130 -2.05 16.35 -12.66
N HIS A 131 -1.79 15.38 -13.54
CA HIS A 131 -0.66 14.46 -13.56
C HIS A 131 0.09 14.61 -14.89
N MET A 132 1.41 14.47 -14.85
CA MET A 132 2.27 14.57 -16.03
C MET A 132 3.52 13.69 -15.88
N SER A 133 3.91 12.93 -16.90
CA SER A 133 5.13 12.10 -16.85
C SER A 133 6.19 12.62 -17.82
N CYS A 134 7.42 12.82 -17.33
CA CYS A 134 8.55 13.37 -18.10
C CYS A 134 9.83 12.57 -17.89
N GLY A 135 10.18 11.74 -18.90
CA GLY A 135 11.24 10.75 -18.80
C GLY A 135 11.02 9.77 -17.64
N ARG A 136 11.79 9.94 -16.55
CA ARG A 136 11.67 9.16 -15.30
C ARG A 136 10.99 9.93 -14.17
N GLU A 137 10.75 11.23 -14.33
CA GLU A 137 10.11 12.08 -13.34
C GLU A 137 8.59 12.09 -13.54
N LYS A 138 7.83 12.26 -12.45
CA LYS A 138 6.39 12.54 -12.54
C LYS A 138 6.08 13.84 -11.82
N TYR A 139 5.30 14.70 -12.47
CA TYR A 139 4.80 15.94 -11.92
C TYR A 139 3.31 15.84 -11.63
N PHE A 140 2.88 16.50 -10.57
CA PHE A 140 1.46 16.58 -10.19
C PHE A 140 1.19 17.91 -9.48
N GLY A 141 -0.06 18.35 -9.48
CA GLY A 141 -0.45 19.59 -8.82
C GLY A 141 -1.74 20.16 -9.38
N PHE A 142 -1.84 21.49 -9.43
CA PHE A 142 -3.04 22.18 -9.92
C PHE A 142 -2.79 22.90 -11.25
N LEU A 143 -3.81 22.87 -12.11
CA LEU A 143 -3.91 23.65 -13.34
C LEU A 143 -5.19 24.50 -13.25
N PHE A 144 -5.04 25.82 -13.23
CA PHE A 144 -6.15 26.77 -13.25
C PHE A 144 -6.43 27.16 -14.71
N LEU A 145 -7.69 27.12 -15.16
CA LEU A 145 -8.06 27.35 -16.57
C LEU A 145 -9.32 28.19 -16.74
N ASN A 146 -9.28 29.19 -17.62
CA ASN A 146 -10.47 29.86 -18.12
C ASN A 146 -10.77 29.38 -19.55
N ILE A 147 -11.62 28.35 -19.67
CA ILE A 147 -11.89 27.62 -20.92
C ILE A 147 -12.86 28.39 -21.83
N ASP A 148 -13.75 29.22 -21.26
CA ASP A 148 -14.83 29.91 -21.98
C ASP A 148 -14.35 31.14 -22.79
N GLY A 149 -13.07 31.50 -22.69
CA GLY A 149 -12.45 32.60 -23.43
C GLY A 149 -11.96 32.20 -24.82
N ALA A 150 -12.12 33.10 -25.81
CA ALA A 150 -11.58 32.94 -27.16
C ALA A 150 -10.04 32.80 -27.22
N ASN A 151 -9.35 33.19 -26.15
CA ASN A 151 -8.02 32.70 -25.79
C ASN A 151 -8.13 32.08 -24.39
N THR A 152 -7.65 30.86 -24.23
CA THR A 152 -7.60 30.13 -22.96
C THR A 152 -6.30 30.47 -22.25
N MET A 153 -6.38 31.16 -21.11
CA MET A 153 -5.23 31.35 -20.22
C MET A 153 -5.25 30.28 -19.12
N GLY A 154 -4.07 29.85 -18.68
CA GLY A 154 -3.94 28.93 -17.56
C GLY A 154 -2.64 29.07 -16.77
N VAL A 155 -2.67 28.57 -15.53
CA VAL A 155 -1.51 28.56 -14.63
C VAL A 155 -1.34 27.17 -14.02
N LEU A 156 -0.16 26.58 -14.25
CA LEU A 156 0.23 25.25 -13.84
C LEU A 156 1.16 25.34 -12.62
N LYS A 157 0.73 24.80 -11.48
CA LYS A 157 1.42 24.76 -10.18
C LYS A 157 1.75 23.32 -9.81
N GLY A 158 3.00 22.90 -9.96
CA GLY A 158 3.37 21.48 -9.92
C GLY A 158 4.58 21.12 -9.06
N PHE A 159 4.61 19.87 -8.57
CA PHE A 159 5.67 19.28 -7.75
C PHE A 159 6.30 18.07 -8.42
N ALA A 160 7.60 17.86 -8.24
CA ALA A 160 8.29 16.67 -8.75
C ALA A 160 8.24 15.49 -7.74
N ARG A 161 7.79 14.31 -8.21
CA ARG A 161 7.64 13.08 -7.41
C ARG A 161 8.96 12.57 -6.83
N SER A 162 10.11 12.80 -7.45
CA SER A 162 11.42 12.40 -6.89
C SER A 162 11.80 13.12 -5.59
N SER A 163 11.11 14.23 -5.25
CA SER A 163 11.59 15.16 -4.22
C SER A 163 10.51 15.69 -3.27
N TYR A 164 9.26 15.86 -3.73
CA TYR A 164 8.14 16.47 -2.97
C TYR A 164 8.45 17.84 -2.32
N ARG A 165 9.53 18.48 -2.76
CA ARG A 165 10.07 19.78 -2.33
C ARG A 165 10.47 20.67 -3.50
N LYS A 166 10.80 20.08 -4.65
CA LYS A 166 10.84 20.73 -5.95
C LYS A 166 9.44 21.22 -6.35
N TYR A 167 9.31 22.49 -6.72
CA TYR A 167 8.04 23.13 -7.08
C TYR A 167 8.22 24.20 -8.15
N GLY A 168 7.27 24.32 -9.09
CA GLY A 168 7.29 25.40 -10.06
C GLY A 168 5.91 25.93 -10.43
N VAL A 169 5.90 27.14 -10.99
CA VAL A 169 4.70 27.86 -11.40
C VAL A 169 4.89 28.43 -12.80
N LEU A 170 4.12 27.90 -13.73
CA LEU A 170 4.24 28.11 -15.16
C LEU A 170 2.94 28.72 -15.69
N ARG A 171 3.02 29.86 -16.37
CA ARG A 171 1.93 30.43 -17.17
C ARG A 171 1.88 29.75 -18.52
N ALA A 172 0.67 29.49 -19.00
CA ALA A 172 0.45 29.01 -20.35
C ALA A 172 -0.73 29.76 -21.01
N ASP A 173 -0.54 30.11 -22.28
CA ASP A 173 -1.52 30.80 -23.10
C ASP A 173 -1.87 29.92 -24.30
N GLY A 174 -3.15 29.89 -24.68
CA GLY A 174 -3.66 28.84 -25.55
C GLY A 174 -5.06 29.06 -26.07
N LYS A 175 -5.66 27.99 -26.60
CA LYS A 175 -7.01 27.97 -27.17
C LYS A 175 -7.68 26.63 -26.91
N TYR A 176 -8.97 26.70 -26.60
CA TYR A 176 -9.90 25.58 -26.62
C TYR A 176 -10.71 25.59 -27.91
N ASN A 177 -10.88 24.44 -28.55
CA ASN A 177 -11.80 24.23 -29.66
C ASN A 177 -12.94 23.33 -29.18
N SER A 178 -14.13 23.92 -28.98
CA SER A 178 -15.31 23.23 -28.47
C SER A 178 -15.84 22.14 -29.41
N ALA A 179 -15.66 22.28 -30.74
CA ALA A 179 -16.15 21.31 -31.71
C ALA A 179 -15.30 20.02 -31.75
N SER A 180 -13.98 20.14 -31.51
CA SER A 180 -13.07 18.98 -31.41
C SER A 180 -12.73 18.59 -29.97
N ARG A 181 -13.26 19.31 -28.97
CA ARG A 181 -12.92 19.22 -27.54
C ARG A 181 -11.42 19.33 -27.24
N LYS A 182 -10.63 19.88 -28.18
CA LYS A 182 -9.16 19.97 -28.05
C LYS A 182 -8.75 21.24 -27.33
N LEU A 183 -7.89 21.10 -26.32
CA LEU A 183 -7.21 22.18 -25.63
C LEU A 183 -5.73 22.19 -26.03
N GLU A 184 -5.25 23.34 -26.52
CA GLU A 184 -3.83 23.60 -26.78
C GLU A 184 -3.36 24.74 -25.89
N LEU A 185 -2.40 24.49 -25.00
CA LEU A 185 -1.76 25.49 -24.12
C LEU A 185 -0.25 25.52 -24.42
N ARG A 186 0.34 26.72 -24.55
CA ARG A 186 1.79 26.89 -24.73
C ARG A 186 2.41 27.65 -23.58
N SER A 187 3.58 27.22 -23.13
CA SER A 187 4.33 27.89 -22.05
C SER A 187 4.72 29.31 -22.43
N SER A 188 4.16 30.30 -21.74
CA SER A 188 4.50 31.73 -21.94
C SER A 188 5.52 32.26 -20.93
N GLY A 189 5.70 31.59 -19.80
CA GLY A 189 6.81 31.88 -18.87
C GLY A 189 6.57 31.43 -17.44
N TYR A 190 7.55 31.64 -16.58
CA TYR A 190 7.40 31.42 -15.14
C TYR A 190 6.69 32.60 -14.46
N VAL A 191 5.94 32.32 -13.39
CA VAL A 191 5.53 33.35 -12.43
C VAL A 191 6.75 33.76 -11.58
N GLU A 192 6.80 35.02 -11.12
CA GLU A 192 7.97 35.66 -10.51
C GLU A 192 8.44 35.10 -9.14
N ASP A 193 7.98 33.92 -8.73
CA ASP A 193 8.48 33.24 -7.54
C ASP A 193 9.96 32.81 -7.75
N ARG A 194 10.80 33.08 -6.74
CA ARG A 194 12.20 32.64 -6.71
C ARG A 194 12.33 31.11 -6.71
N PHE A 195 11.29 30.39 -6.30
CA PHE A 195 11.25 28.93 -6.37
C PHE A 195 10.73 28.41 -7.73
N GLY A 196 10.09 29.24 -8.55
CA GLY A 196 9.14 28.82 -9.60
C GLY A 196 9.66 27.96 -10.77
N ARG A 197 10.94 27.57 -10.80
CA ARG A 197 11.62 26.97 -11.96
C ARG A 197 11.83 25.44 -11.93
N ASP A 198 11.38 24.72 -10.91
CA ASP A 198 11.53 23.25 -10.88
C ASP A 198 10.53 22.48 -11.77
N LEU A 199 9.45 23.14 -12.21
CA LEU A 199 8.48 22.59 -13.15
C LEU A 199 8.95 22.95 -14.58
N PRO A 200 9.23 21.99 -15.47
CA PRO A 200 9.76 22.31 -16.80
C PRO A 200 8.73 23.08 -17.64
N PRO A 201 9.17 24.01 -18.53
CA PRO A 201 8.31 24.56 -19.56
C PRO A 201 7.74 23.40 -20.38
N THR A 202 6.45 23.42 -20.62
CA THR A 202 5.67 22.32 -21.19
C THR A 202 4.47 22.89 -21.95
N ASP A 203 4.28 22.49 -23.19
CA ASP A 203 3.07 22.81 -23.95
C ASP A 203 2.10 21.63 -23.84
N ILE A 204 0.85 21.87 -23.44
CA ILE A 204 -0.16 20.83 -23.20
C ILE A 204 -1.07 20.72 -24.42
N ASN A 205 -1.22 19.51 -24.95
CA ASN A 205 -2.17 19.15 -26.01
C ASN A 205 -3.10 18.08 -25.45
N ALA A 206 -4.30 18.48 -25.04
CA ALA A 206 -5.27 17.59 -24.38
C ALA A 206 -6.62 17.58 -25.12
N ILE A 207 -7.42 16.54 -24.85
CA ILE A 207 -8.82 16.40 -25.28
C ILE A 207 -9.68 16.31 -24.03
N LEU A 208 -10.77 17.06 -24.00
CA LEU A 208 -11.78 17.05 -22.94
C LEU A 208 -12.77 15.89 -23.13
N ALA A 209 -13.06 15.16 -22.07
CA ALA A 209 -14.10 14.13 -22.02
C ALA A 209 -15.49 14.73 -22.22
N GLU A 210 -16.47 13.90 -22.61
CA GLU A 210 -17.82 14.35 -22.99
C GLU A 210 -18.65 14.86 -21.80
N ASP A 211 -18.27 14.47 -20.58
CA ASP A 211 -18.84 14.95 -19.33
C ASP A 211 -18.20 16.26 -18.82
N GLY A 212 -17.15 16.75 -19.48
CA GLY A 212 -16.39 17.93 -19.06
C GLY A 212 -15.60 17.77 -17.74
N SER A 213 -15.42 16.56 -17.22
CA SER A 213 -14.78 16.32 -15.91
C SER A 213 -13.31 15.90 -15.99
N TYR A 214 -12.87 15.36 -17.13
CA TYR A 214 -11.53 14.81 -17.33
C TYR A 214 -10.91 15.28 -18.65
N MET A 215 -9.59 15.46 -18.66
CA MET A 215 -8.78 15.78 -19.84
C MET A 215 -7.58 14.86 -19.93
N GLU A 216 -7.21 14.43 -21.14
CA GLU A 216 -5.99 13.66 -21.38
C GLU A 216 -5.31 14.00 -22.69
N GLY A 217 -4.01 13.70 -22.78
CA GLY A 217 -3.23 13.84 -23.99
C GLY A 217 -1.73 13.90 -23.70
N SER A 218 -1.03 14.80 -24.39
CA SER A 218 0.42 14.93 -24.31
C SER A 218 0.86 16.26 -23.71
N ALA A 219 2.03 16.21 -23.09
CA ALA A 219 2.80 17.34 -22.62
C ALA A 219 4.10 17.36 -23.42
N ALA A 220 4.42 18.47 -24.09
CA ALA A 220 5.50 18.53 -25.07
C ALA A 220 6.36 19.80 -24.90
N ASN A 221 7.62 19.63 -24.48
CA ASN A 221 8.72 20.56 -24.69
C ASN A 221 10.06 19.85 -24.34
N ALA A 222 11.14 20.60 -24.12
CA ALA A 222 12.53 20.17 -23.89
C ALA A 222 12.82 19.19 -22.72
N SER A 223 11.80 18.61 -22.08
CA SER A 223 11.85 17.79 -20.85
C SER A 223 11.46 16.32 -21.06
N ASN A 224 11.21 15.88 -22.30
CA ASN A 224 10.74 14.53 -22.66
C ASN A 224 9.47 14.12 -21.89
N CYS A 225 8.52 15.05 -21.76
CA CYS A 225 7.17 14.73 -21.32
C CYS A 225 6.43 13.91 -22.38
N THR A 226 5.59 12.96 -21.94
CA THR A 226 4.91 12.00 -22.83
C THR A 226 3.42 11.85 -22.57
N THR A 227 2.98 12.08 -21.33
CA THR A 227 1.57 11.99 -20.93
C THR A 227 1.19 13.18 -20.07
N PHE A 228 -0.03 13.67 -20.29
CA PHE A 228 -0.72 14.65 -19.47
C PHE A 228 -2.15 14.15 -19.19
N GLN A 229 -2.59 14.23 -17.94
CA GLN A 229 -3.95 13.93 -17.50
C GLN A 229 -4.40 15.00 -16.51
N ALA A 230 -5.67 15.39 -16.52
CA ALA A 230 -6.23 16.28 -15.52
C ALA A 230 -7.70 15.97 -15.21
N TRP A 231 -8.08 16.18 -13.95
CA TRP A 231 -9.44 15.98 -13.43
C TRP A 231 -9.94 17.29 -12.84
N LYS A 232 -11.16 17.70 -13.19
CA LYS A 232 -11.80 18.89 -12.64
C LYS A 232 -11.98 18.72 -11.14
N THR A 233 -11.78 19.79 -10.38
CA THR A 233 -11.96 19.82 -8.93
C THR A 233 -12.71 21.09 -8.55
N GLU A 234 -13.21 21.13 -7.32
CA GLU A 234 -13.85 22.31 -6.73
C GLU A 234 -13.10 22.67 -5.45
N PHE A 235 -12.92 23.98 -5.19
CA PHE A 235 -12.39 24.47 -3.93
C PHE A 235 -13.51 25.00 -3.07
N ASP A 236 -13.61 24.48 -1.84
CA ASP A 236 -14.57 24.96 -0.87
C ASP A 236 -14.01 26.22 -0.17
N THR A 237 -14.53 27.38 -0.56
CA THR A 237 -14.11 28.71 -0.09
C THR A 237 -15.14 29.35 0.85
N ARG A 238 -16.11 28.58 1.35
CA ARG A 238 -17.16 29.07 2.25
C ARG A 238 -16.55 29.55 3.58
N VAL A 239 -17.11 30.64 4.12
CA VAL A 239 -16.73 31.24 5.41
C VAL A 239 -17.98 31.41 6.29
N ASN A 240 -17.90 30.95 7.53
CA ASN A 240 -18.85 31.21 8.61
C ASN A 240 -18.18 32.14 9.65
N GLN A 241 -18.81 33.29 9.92
CA GLN A 241 -18.29 34.31 10.85
C GLN A 241 -18.37 33.91 12.33
N GLU A 242 -19.19 32.93 12.67
CA GLU A 242 -19.33 32.42 14.05
C GLU A 242 -18.24 31.41 14.41
N GLY A 243 -17.58 30.82 13.39
CA GLY A 243 -16.57 29.79 13.60
C GLY A 243 -15.24 30.32 14.17
N LEU A 244 -14.42 29.37 14.61
CA LEU A 244 -13.26 29.60 15.47
C LEU A 244 -12.19 30.55 14.90
N VAL A 245 -11.98 30.57 13.58
CA VAL A 245 -11.01 31.45 12.90
C VAL A 245 -11.49 32.89 12.79
N ALA A 246 -12.80 33.09 12.63
CA ALA A 246 -13.39 34.44 12.51
C ALA A 246 -13.62 35.09 13.90
N SER A 247 -14.00 34.28 14.89
CA SER A 247 -14.29 34.73 16.26
C SER A 247 -13.04 34.94 17.13
N PHE A 248 -11.94 34.22 16.90
CA PHE A 248 -10.74 34.33 17.73
C PHE A 248 -9.79 35.45 17.27
N GLN A 249 -9.47 36.38 18.17
CA GLN A 249 -8.45 37.42 17.92
C GLN A 249 -7.06 36.96 18.39
N PRO A 250 -6.02 36.90 17.54
CA PRO A 250 -4.71 36.36 17.91
C PRO A 250 -3.93 37.12 19.01
N ARG A 251 -4.40 38.31 19.40
CA ARG A 251 -3.87 39.13 20.51
C ARG A 251 -4.71 39.04 21.80
N SER A 252 -5.83 38.32 21.77
CA SER A 252 -6.67 38.03 22.94
C SER A 252 -6.29 36.69 23.58
N ARG A 253 -6.77 36.47 24.81
CA ARG A 253 -6.67 35.16 25.47
C ARG A 253 -7.77 34.24 24.94
N ALA A 254 -7.42 33.03 24.50
CA ALA A 254 -8.38 32.00 24.11
C ALA A 254 -9.29 31.60 25.29
N SER A 255 -10.57 31.32 25.00
CA SER A 255 -11.50 30.75 25.98
C SER A 255 -11.29 29.23 26.13
N ILE A 256 -11.92 28.59 27.13
CA ILE A 256 -11.83 27.14 27.30
C ILE A 256 -12.57 26.45 26.14
N GLU A 257 -13.77 26.92 25.82
CA GLU A 257 -14.65 26.42 24.76
C GLU A 257 -13.96 26.49 23.39
N GLN A 258 -13.27 27.60 23.08
CA GLN A 258 -12.45 27.74 21.87
C GLN A 258 -11.31 26.72 21.81
N CYS A 259 -10.77 26.34 22.96
CA CYS A 259 -9.68 25.36 23.07
C CYS A 259 -10.16 23.92 23.04
N GLU A 260 -11.35 23.63 23.57
CA GLU A 260 -12.04 22.36 23.36
C GLU A 260 -12.37 22.19 21.88
N GLN A 261 -13.05 23.16 21.25
CA GLN A 261 -13.41 23.12 19.83
C GLN A 261 -12.18 22.97 18.92
N TYR A 262 -11.07 23.64 19.24
CA TYR A 262 -9.80 23.47 18.54
C TYR A 262 -9.24 22.04 18.63
N LEU A 263 -9.19 21.48 19.85
CA LEU A 263 -8.66 20.13 20.05
C LEU A 263 -9.63 19.05 19.56
N GLU A 264 -10.93 19.23 19.69
CA GLU A 264 -11.93 18.30 19.13
C GLU A 264 -11.85 18.26 17.61
N TRP A 265 -11.68 19.40 16.92
CA TRP A 265 -11.37 19.42 15.48
C TRP A 265 -10.04 18.75 15.13
N TYR A 266 -8.99 18.99 15.92
CA TYR A 266 -7.67 18.40 15.70
C TYR A 266 -7.69 16.87 15.91
N LEU A 267 -8.44 16.38 16.90
CA LEU A 267 -8.48 14.99 17.36
C LEU A 267 -9.58 14.15 16.69
N ALA A 268 -10.59 14.80 16.10
CA ALA A 268 -11.49 14.16 15.14
C ALA A 268 -10.72 13.58 13.93
N ALA A 269 -9.47 14.03 13.70
CA ALA A 269 -8.50 13.30 12.91
C ALA A 269 -7.96 12.06 13.65
N SER A 270 -8.82 11.05 13.85
CA SER A 270 -8.43 9.78 14.49
C SER A 270 -7.42 8.95 13.68
N GLU A 271 -7.18 9.31 12.42
CA GLU A 271 -6.22 8.66 11.51
C GLU A 271 -5.30 9.70 10.86
N VAL A 272 -3.98 9.51 10.96
CA VAL A 272 -3.00 10.29 10.20
C VAL A 272 -2.80 9.62 8.84
N LEU A 273 -3.13 10.31 7.76
CA LEU A 273 -3.15 9.74 6.42
C LEU A 273 -1.74 9.79 5.80
N GLU A 274 -1.11 8.62 5.67
CA GLU A 274 0.19 8.45 5.00
C GLU A 274 0.03 8.64 3.48
N THR A 275 0.64 9.69 2.92
CA THR A 275 0.66 9.93 1.46
C THR A 275 2.07 9.83 0.90
N PRO A 276 2.24 9.63 -0.42
CA PRO A 276 3.57 9.53 -1.03
C PRO A 276 4.48 10.76 -0.80
N GLY A 277 3.92 11.93 -0.48
CA GLY A 277 4.67 13.19 -0.28
C GLY A 277 4.70 13.74 1.14
N GLY A 278 4.21 13.00 2.13
CA GLY A 278 4.12 13.44 3.53
C GLY A 278 2.87 12.87 4.21
N LYS A 279 2.51 13.41 5.37
CA LYS A 279 1.28 13.02 6.08
C LYS A 279 0.24 14.12 6.00
N VAL A 280 -1.04 13.74 6.02
CA VAL A 280 -2.19 14.64 5.96
C VAL A 280 -3.16 14.29 7.09
N SER A 281 -3.72 15.30 7.76
CA SER A 281 -4.77 15.09 8.77
C SER A 281 -6.04 14.58 8.11
N SER A 282 -6.72 13.57 8.66
CA SER A 282 -8.05 13.18 8.19
C SER A 282 -9.09 14.30 8.38
N SER A 283 -8.99 15.14 9.42
CA SER A 283 -9.87 16.32 9.58
C SER A 283 -9.63 17.44 8.57
N ALA A 284 -8.52 17.40 7.82
CA ALA A 284 -8.27 18.31 6.69
C ALA A 284 -8.97 17.86 5.39
N VAL A 285 -9.34 16.59 5.28
CA VAL A 285 -10.06 16.03 4.13
C VAL A 285 -11.56 16.33 4.24
N GLU A 286 -12.11 16.31 5.45
CA GLU A 286 -13.52 16.52 5.73
C GLU A 286 -13.89 18.02 5.74
N SER A 287 -14.08 18.60 4.55
CA SER A 287 -14.29 20.05 4.38
C SER A 287 -15.47 20.63 5.19
N ASN A 288 -16.54 19.85 5.42
CA ASN A 288 -17.65 20.28 6.28
C ASN A 288 -17.22 20.36 7.75
N LEU A 289 -16.54 19.34 8.29
CA LEU A 289 -16.03 19.36 9.67
C LEU A 289 -15.09 20.55 9.92
N ALA A 290 -14.25 20.90 8.94
CA ALA A 290 -13.43 22.10 8.98
C ALA A 290 -14.27 23.39 8.93
N PHE A 291 -15.27 23.48 8.06
CA PHE A 291 -16.17 24.62 7.96
C PHE A 291 -17.00 24.84 9.25
N ASP A 292 -17.58 23.77 9.80
CA ASP A 292 -18.47 23.80 10.97
C ASP A 292 -17.70 24.16 12.26
N MET A 293 -16.47 23.67 12.42
CA MET A 293 -15.66 23.92 13.61
C MET A 293 -14.75 25.16 13.47
N LEU A 294 -14.06 25.34 12.35
CA LEU A 294 -13.13 26.46 12.16
C LEU A 294 -13.79 27.72 11.60
N GLY A 295 -14.98 27.62 11.02
CA GLY A 295 -15.60 28.70 10.25
C GLY A 295 -15.05 28.87 8.84
N VAL A 296 -14.11 28.02 8.41
CA VAL A 296 -13.48 28.07 7.10
C VAL A 296 -13.20 26.66 6.60
N ALA A 297 -13.61 26.36 5.38
CA ALA A 297 -13.22 25.12 4.72
C ALA A 297 -11.73 25.13 4.35
N TYR A 298 -11.12 23.95 4.27
CA TYR A 298 -9.66 23.79 4.14
C TYR A 298 -9.06 24.49 2.92
N ASP A 299 -9.77 24.49 1.79
CA ASP A 299 -9.32 25.10 0.52
C ASP A 299 -9.48 26.64 0.52
N GLY A 300 -10.25 27.18 1.47
CA GLY A 300 -10.48 28.60 1.68
C GLY A 300 -9.50 29.25 2.66
N LEU A 301 -8.71 28.47 3.41
CA LEU A 301 -7.74 28.98 4.38
C LEU A 301 -6.77 29.98 3.73
N THR A 302 -6.47 31.07 4.44
CA THR A 302 -5.44 32.04 4.07
C THR A 302 -4.19 31.91 4.96
N ALA A 303 -3.10 32.57 4.56
CA ALA A 303 -1.91 32.71 5.40
C ALA A 303 -2.19 33.45 6.73
N LYS A 304 -3.25 34.27 6.80
CA LYS A 304 -3.72 34.90 8.04
C LYS A 304 -4.34 33.86 8.96
N ASP A 305 -5.21 32.99 8.44
CA ASP A 305 -5.98 32.03 9.23
C ASP A 305 -5.08 30.94 9.84
N ALA A 306 -4.05 30.49 9.11
CA ALA A 306 -3.00 29.64 9.66
C ALA A 306 -2.23 30.28 10.83
N SER A 307 -2.15 31.61 10.89
CA SER A 307 -1.56 32.39 12.00
C SER A 307 -2.57 32.64 13.14
N VAL A 308 -3.86 32.69 12.85
CA VAL A 308 -4.93 32.69 13.87
C VAL A 308 -4.90 31.35 14.62
N LEU A 309 -4.81 30.24 13.88
CA LEU A 309 -4.73 28.89 14.44
C LEU A 309 -3.39 28.61 15.17
N GLN A 310 -2.27 29.32 14.87
CA GLN A 310 -1.03 29.35 15.69
C GLN A 310 -1.46 29.81 17.09
N SER A 311 -1.98 31.03 17.17
CA SER A 311 -2.12 31.72 18.47
C SER A 311 -3.11 30.98 19.34
N LEU A 312 -4.13 30.35 18.74
CA LEU A 312 -5.06 29.47 19.44
C LEU A 312 -4.35 28.22 20.00
N GLY A 313 -3.77 27.37 19.15
CA GLY A 313 -3.17 26.10 19.60
C GLY A 313 -2.04 26.25 20.63
N GLN A 314 -1.22 27.31 20.51
CA GLN A 314 -0.20 27.65 21.51
C GLN A 314 -0.81 28.04 22.86
N GLN A 315 -1.85 28.86 22.86
CA GLN A 315 -2.53 29.25 24.10
C GLN A 315 -3.30 28.10 24.73
N CYS A 316 -3.99 27.29 23.92
CA CYS A 316 -4.83 26.20 24.38
C CYS A 316 -4.07 25.09 25.08
N SER A 317 -2.86 24.75 24.60
CA SER A 317 -2.01 23.76 25.26
C SER A 317 -1.73 24.16 26.72
N GLY A 318 -1.30 25.41 26.95
CA GLY A 318 -1.02 25.92 28.29
C GLY A 318 -2.28 26.28 29.11
N LEU A 319 -3.41 26.59 28.46
CA LEU A 319 -4.67 26.84 29.16
C LEU A 319 -5.24 25.55 29.75
N LEU A 320 -5.39 24.53 28.91
CA LEU A 320 -6.08 23.29 29.24
C LEU A 320 -5.32 22.45 30.28
N GLU A 321 -3.97 22.45 30.23
CA GLU A 321 -3.11 21.79 31.22
C GLU A 321 -3.33 22.28 32.66
N ASN A 322 -3.87 23.49 32.85
CA ASN A 322 -4.10 24.12 34.15
C ASN A 322 -5.56 24.08 34.64
N THR A 323 -6.45 23.37 33.94
CA THR A 323 -7.90 23.33 34.28
C THR A 323 -8.29 22.30 35.34
N GLY A 324 -7.54 21.19 35.44
CA GLY A 324 -7.88 20.06 36.30
C GLY A 324 -8.99 19.13 35.76
N ASP A 325 -9.55 19.39 34.57
CA ASP A 325 -10.61 18.56 34.00
C ASP A 325 -10.07 17.26 33.35
N THR A 326 -10.73 16.15 33.62
CA THR A 326 -10.52 14.85 32.98
C THR A 326 -10.70 14.87 31.45
N LYS A 327 -11.65 15.66 30.92
CA LYS A 327 -11.86 15.83 29.47
C LYS A 327 -10.64 16.50 28.85
N HIS A 328 -10.20 17.62 29.41
CA HIS A 328 -9.01 18.34 28.95
C HIS A 328 -7.75 17.48 29.03
N ALA A 329 -7.57 16.72 30.11
CA ALA A 329 -6.45 15.78 30.24
C ALA A 329 -6.48 14.68 29.14
N ALA A 330 -7.66 14.14 28.81
CA ALA A 330 -7.81 13.15 27.75
C ALA A 330 -7.56 13.72 26.34
N LEU A 331 -8.00 14.95 26.07
CA LEU A 331 -7.71 15.66 24.82
C LEU A 331 -6.18 15.89 24.68
N LEU A 332 -5.52 16.37 25.74
CA LEU A 332 -4.07 16.63 25.74
C LEU A 332 -3.23 15.36 25.60
N ASP A 333 -3.61 14.25 26.24
CA ASP A 333 -2.94 12.95 26.08
C ASP A 333 -3.12 12.39 24.65
N SER A 334 -4.31 12.55 24.06
CA SER A 334 -4.57 12.19 22.66
C SER A 334 -3.74 13.04 21.68
N LEU A 335 -3.63 14.35 21.94
CA LEU A 335 -2.78 15.26 21.14
C LEU A 335 -1.30 14.85 21.20
N ARG A 336 -0.80 14.48 22.40
CA ARG A 336 0.58 14.02 22.60
C ARG A 336 0.88 12.71 21.87
N LYS A 337 -0.09 11.81 21.73
CA LYS A 337 0.05 10.57 20.95
C LYS A 337 0.16 10.84 19.44
N ILE A 338 -0.61 11.79 18.92
CA ILE A 338 -0.59 12.16 17.50
C ILE A 338 0.63 13.02 17.15
N SER A 339 1.07 13.92 18.04
CA SER A 339 2.20 14.82 17.76
C SER A 339 3.54 14.11 17.57
N GLY A 340 3.69 12.90 18.10
CA GLY A 340 4.85 12.02 17.85
C GLY A 340 4.80 11.23 16.54
N GLN A 341 3.66 11.22 15.82
CA GLN A 341 3.46 10.40 14.62
C GLN A 341 3.09 11.20 13.36
N SER A 342 2.55 12.41 13.50
CA SER A 342 2.28 13.31 12.36
C SER A 342 3.58 13.90 11.80
N ALA A 343 3.85 13.70 10.51
CA ALA A 343 4.94 14.38 9.83
C ALA A 343 4.53 15.81 9.51
N ASP A 344 5.07 16.76 10.26
CA ASP A 344 4.80 18.20 10.21
C ASP A 344 3.31 18.57 10.37
N TYR A 345 2.89 18.80 11.63
CA TYR A 345 1.74 19.62 12.11
C TYR A 345 0.54 19.85 11.16
N ALA A 346 -0.68 19.55 11.65
CA ALA A 346 -1.91 19.97 10.99
C ALA A 346 -1.92 21.48 10.64
N PRO A 347 -2.59 21.84 9.54
CA PRO A 347 -2.00 22.26 8.27
C PRO A 347 -0.89 23.32 8.35
N TYR A 348 0.34 22.90 8.67
CA TYR A 348 1.53 23.79 8.81
C TYR A 348 1.26 25.05 9.64
N ILE A 349 0.37 24.91 10.62
CA ILE A 349 0.08 25.96 11.61
C ILE A 349 1.39 26.22 12.35
N PHE A 350 1.96 27.41 12.13
CA PHE A 350 3.19 27.95 12.71
C PHE A 350 4.58 27.38 12.31
N GLN A 351 5.12 27.83 11.17
CA GLN A 351 6.53 28.31 11.12
C GLN A 351 6.70 29.63 10.36
N ASN A 352 7.56 30.51 10.86
CA ASN A 352 7.74 31.91 10.41
C ASN A 352 8.55 32.09 9.10
N THR A 353 8.54 31.10 8.19
CA THR A 353 9.40 31.11 6.99
C THR A 353 8.72 30.58 5.74
N VAL A 354 8.35 31.52 4.86
CA VAL A 354 8.22 31.43 3.39
C VAL A 354 8.59 30.06 2.76
N LYS A 355 7.62 29.13 2.74
CA LYS A 355 7.67 27.85 1.99
C LYS A 355 6.26 27.46 1.49
N SER A 356 5.66 28.35 0.68
CA SER A 356 4.40 28.16 -0.07
C SER A 356 4.22 26.73 -0.63
N ILE A 357 5.31 26.21 -1.21
CA ILE A 357 5.57 24.83 -1.62
C ILE A 357 4.82 23.77 -0.76
N GLY A 358 5.02 23.78 0.56
CA GLY A 358 4.50 22.72 1.44
C GLY A 358 2.97 22.71 1.55
N TRP A 359 2.35 23.90 1.45
CA TRP A 359 0.92 24.07 1.66
C TRP A 359 0.11 23.65 0.43
N HIS A 360 0.46 24.15 -0.75
CA HIS A 360 -0.20 23.75 -2.00
C HIS A 360 -0.08 22.23 -2.26
N ARG A 361 1.04 21.61 -1.87
CA ARG A 361 1.24 20.15 -1.92
C ARG A 361 0.28 19.41 -0.99
N ASN A 362 0.13 19.89 0.26
CA ASN A 362 -0.79 19.27 1.22
C ASN A 362 -2.26 19.50 0.84
N MET A 363 -2.60 20.65 0.23
CA MET A 363 -3.94 20.94 -0.34
C MET A 363 -4.25 20.04 -1.54
N TYR A 364 -3.26 19.77 -2.39
CA TYR A 364 -3.40 18.79 -3.47
C TYR A 364 -3.73 17.39 -2.92
N PHE A 365 -3.01 16.92 -1.89
CA PHE A 365 -3.31 15.64 -1.27
C PHE A 365 -4.69 15.62 -0.58
N ALA A 366 -5.02 16.62 0.23
CA ALA A 366 -6.31 16.69 0.93
C ALA A 366 -7.51 16.69 -0.02
N THR A 367 -7.50 17.56 -1.05
CA THR A 367 -8.57 17.60 -2.06
C THR A 367 -8.62 16.33 -2.91
N SER A 368 -7.47 15.72 -3.24
CA SER A 368 -7.45 14.45 -3.98
C SER A 368 -8.08 13.31 -3.18
N ILE A 369 -7.82 13.20 -1.87
CA ILE A 369 -8.45 12.18 -1.01
C ILE A 369 -9.95 12.46 -0.87
N ARG A 370 -10.34 13.71 -0.63
CA ARG A 370 -11.74 14.12 -0.49
C ARG A 370 -12.54 13.84 -1.75
N ASP A 371 -12.01 14.21 -2.91
CA ASP A 371 -12.72 14.05 -4.17
C ASP A 371 -12.73 12.60 -4.63
N ALA A 372 -11.68 11.82 -4.33
CA ALA A 372 -11.75 10.37 -4.43
C ALA A 372 -12.90 9.82 -3.55
N ARG A 373 -12.96 10.18 -2.25
CA ARG A 373 -14.06 9.79 -1.34
C ARG A 373 -15.46 10.17 -1.89
N LYS A 374 -15.60 11.34 -2.54
CA LYS A 374 -16.84 11.78 -3.21
C LYS A 374 -17.15 10.99 -4.50
N LEU A 375 -16.13 10.61 -5.27
CA LEU A 375 -16.30 9.89 -6.54
C LEU A 375 -16.53 8.39 -6.33
N LEU A 376 -15.96 7.81 -5.28
CA LEU A 376 -16.03 6.38 -4.96
C LEU A 376 -17.46 5.80 -5.01
N PRO A 377 -18.48 6.39 -4.34
CA PRO A 377 -19.86 5.91 -4.46
C PRO A 377 -20.42 5.98 -5.89
N LYS A 378 -20.14 7.07 -6.63
CA LYS A 378 -20.61 7.27 -8.01
C LYS A 378 -20.00 6.26 -8.98
N MET A 379 -18.71 5.96 -8.84
CA MET A 379 -18.08 4.90 -9.63
C MET A 379 -18.66 3.53 -9.29
N VAL A 380 -18.90 3.23 -8.01
CA VAL A 380 -19.56 1.98 -7.62
C VAL A 380 -20.97 1.88 -8.23
N GLU A 381 -21.75 2.95 -8.23
CA GLU A 381 -23.06 3.00 -8.87
C GLU A 381 -22.97 2.76 -10.39
N GLN A 382 -22.11 3.52 -11.09
CA GLN A 382 -21.86 3.37 -12.53
C GLN A 382 -21.37 1.96 -12.92
N LEU A 383 -20.51 1.34 -12.10
CA LEU A 383 -19.99 0.00 -12.35
C LEU A 383 -21.02 -1.11 -12.07
N ASN A 384 -21.94 -0.91 -11.11
CA ASN A 384 -23.09 -1.81 -10.94
C ASN A 384 -24.14 -1.65 -12.06
N ALA A 385 -24.18 -0.49 -12.73
CA ALA A 385 -25.04 -0.24 -13.89
C ALA A 385 -24.44 -0.72 -15.23
N LEU A 386 -23.22 -1.26 -15.24
CA LEU A 386 -22.61 -1.81 -16.45
C LEU A 386 -23.31 -3.12 -16.89
N PRO A 387 -23.48 -3.34 -18.21
CA PRO A 387 -24.01 -4.59 -18.74
C PRO A 387 -23.07 -5.77 -18.45
N VAL A 388 -23.65 -6.97 -18.34
CA VAL A 388 -22.93 -8.23 -18.16
C VAL A 388 -22.21 -8.59 -19.47
N ASN A 389 -21.01 -8.05 -19.69
CA ASN A 389 -20.22 -8.35 -20.89
C ASN A 389 -18.69 -8.21 -20.68
N LEU A 390 -17.92 -8.76 -21.62
CA LEU A 390 -16.45 -8.79 -21.55
C LEU A 390 -15.79 -7.40 -21.58
N GLU A 391 -16.45 -6.39 -22.13
CA GLU A 391 -15.94 -5.02 -22.16
C GLU A 391 -16.06 -4.36 -20.79
N SER A 392 -17.20 -4.51 -20.13
CA SER A 392 -17.41 -4.10 -18.75
C SER A 392 -16.47 -4.82 -17.78
N LEU A 393 -16.23 -6.12 -17.99
CA LEU A 393 -15.26 -6.89 -17.20
C LEU A 393 -13.82 -6.39 -17.38
N LYS A 394 -13.41 -6.01 -18.60
CA LYS A 394 -12.11 -5.36 -18.85
C LYS A 394 -12.02 -4.00 -18.15
N LYS A 395 -13.07 -3.17 -18.23
CA LYS A 395 -13.09 -1.87 -17.56
C LYS A 395 -12.92 -2.02 -16.04
N ILE A 396 -13.69 -2.93 -15.42
CA ILE A 396 -13.57 -3.19 -13.98
C ILE A 396 -12.16 -3.69 -13.61
N GLN A 397 -11.51 -4.52 -14.44
CA GLN A 397 -10.12 -4.91 -14.20
C GLN A 397 -9.15 -3.73 -14.32
N ALA A 398 -9.31 -2.84 -15.30
CA ALA A 398 -8.48 -1.63 -15.42
C ALA A 398 -8.66 -0.68 -14.22
N ASP A 399 -9.90 -0.49 -13.75
CA ASP A 399 -10.21 0.32 -12.56
C ASP A 399 -9.59 -0.30 -11.28
N ILE A 400 -9.56 -1.64 -11.19
CA ILE A 400 -8.85 -2.38 -10.13
C ILE A 400 -7.34 -2.16 -10.23
N ASP A 401 -6.75 -2.32 -11.41
CA ASP A 401 -5.30 -2.21 -11.62
C ASP A 401 -4.80 -0.78 -11.37
N GLU A 402 -5.55 0.25 -11.78
CA GLU A 402 -5.22 1.64 -11.48
C GLU A 402 -5.32 1.94 -9.97
N THR A 403 -6.38 1.44 -9.32
CA THR A 403 -6.55 1.56 -7.87
C THR A 403 -5.43 0.83 -7.11
N ASP A 404 -5.01 -0.35 -7.57
CA ASP A 404 -3.97 -1.10 -6.89
C ASP A 404 -2.57 -0.46 -7.07
N ALA A 405 -2.25 -0.05 -8.30
CA ALA A 405 -0.99 0.62 -8.64
C ALA A 405 -0.83 2.03 -8.05
N LYS A 406 -1.86 2.57 -7.36
CA LYS A 406 -1.96 3.96 -6.89
C LYS A 406 -1.76 4.94 -8.06
N GLY A 407 -2.54 4.73 -9.13
CA GLY A 407 -2.66 5.59 -10.30
C GLY A 407 -3.70 6.72 -10.13
N GLY A 408 -3.72 7.63 -11.11
CA GLY A 408 -4.68 8.72 -11.26
C GLY A 408 -5.17 9.36 -9.97
N LEU A 409 -6.49 9.50 -9.85
CA LEU A 409 -7.17 10.10 -8.70
C LEU A 409 -6.91 9.35 -7.38
N PHE A 410 -6.61 8.06 -7.44
CA PHE A 410 -6.41 7.17 -6.29
C PHE A 410 -4.96 7.14 -5.77
N ALA A 411 -4.02 7.83 -6.44
CA ALA A 411 -2.61 7.88 -6.08
C ALA A 411 -2.32 8.41 -4.66
N THR A 412 -3.32 9.03 -4.04
CA THR A 412 -3.26 9.71 -2.74
C THR A 412 -4.10 9.04 -1.66
N LEU A 413 -4.94 8.04 -2.01
CA LEU A 413 -5.90 7.43 -1.07
C LEU A 413 -5.19 6.72 0.11
N PRO A 414 -5.73 6.86 1.33
CA PRO A 414 -5.36 6.03 2.48
C PRO A 414 -5.50 4.54 2.16
N GLU A 415 -4.62 3.72 2.72
CA GLU A 415 -4.66 2.26 2.51
C GLU A 415 -5.99 1.66 3.00
N SER A 416 -6.52 2.18 4.10
CA SER A 416 -7.82 1.83 4.68
C SER A 416 -8.98 2.04 3.69
N ASP A 417 -9.00 3.17 2.97
CA ASP A 417 -10.04 3.46 1.96
C ASP A 417 -9.79 2.75 0.62
N ARG A 418 -8.53 2.60 0.22
CA ARG A 418 -8.12 1.84 -0.96
C ARG A 418 -8.58 0.39 -0.89
N GLN A 419 -8.37 -0.27 0.25
CA GLN A 419 -8.83 -1.65 0.47
C GLN A 419 -10.37 -1.76 0.49
N LYS A 420 -11.08 -0.77 1.07
CA LYS A 420 -12.55 -0.70 0.96
C LYS A 420 -12.98 -0.68 -0.51
N PHE A 421 -12.41 0.20 -1.33
CA PHE A 421 -12.79 0.29 -2.75
C PHE A 421 -12.44 -0.95 -3.55
N LEU A 422 -11.21 -1.48 -3.42
CA LEU A 422 -10.80 -2.75 -4.06
C LEU A 422 -11.76 -3.90 -3.71
N SER A 423 -12.23 -3.98 -2.46
CA SER A 423 -13.22 -4.99 -2.04
C SER A 423 -14.60 -4.83 -2.68
N VAL A 424 -14.98 -3.61 -3.06
CA VAL A 424 -16.23 -3.34 -3.79
C VAL A 424 -16.04 -3.60 -5.28
N LEU A 425 -14.95 -3.13 -5.89
CA LEU A 425 -14.61 -3.44 -7.29
C LEU A 425 -14.56 -4.96 -7.53
N ALA A 426 -13.88 -5.71 -6.66
CA ALA A 426 -13.85 -7.17 -6.71
C ALA A 426 -15.24 -7.83 -6.55
N ARG A 427 -16.18 -7.17 -5.85
CA ARG A 427 -17.57 -7.63 -5.75
C ARG A 427 -18.34 -7.42 -7.06
N VAL A 428 -18.20 -6.24 -7.68
CA VAL A 428 -18.83 -5.96 -8.99
C VAL A 428 -18.22 -6.86 -10.07
N GLN A 429 -16.88 -6.99 -10.09
CA GLN A 429 -16.17 -7.93 -10.97
C GLN A 429 -16.72 -9.35 -10.83
N LYS A 430 -16.96 -9.80 -9.59
CA LYS A 430 -17.53 -11.12 -9.32
C LYS A 430 -18.93 -11.30 -9.85
N ILE A 431 -19.79 -10.27 -9.76
CA ILE A 431 -21.15 -10.31 -10.32
C ILE A 431 -21.09 -10.42 -11.85
N VAL A 432 -20.33 -9.53 -12.50
CA VAL A 432 -20.21 -9.47 -13.97
C VAL A 432 -19.59 -10.76 -14.54
N ALA A 433 -18.49 -11.25 -13.96
CA ALA A 433 -17.82 -12.47 -14.43
C ALA A 433 -18.63 -13.76 -14.17
N ILE A 434 -19.46 -13.82 -13.12
CA ILE A 434 -20.40 -14.93 -12.94
C ILE A 434 -21.54 -14.84 -13.95
N GLY A 435 -22.10 -13.65 -14.19
CA GLY A 435 -23.15 -13.43 -15.19
C GLY A 435 -22.71 -13.86 -16.60
N ILE A 436 -21.52 -13.43 -17.05
CA ILE A 436 -20.96 -13.84 -18.35
C ILE A 436 -20.77 -15.36 -18.41
N ALA A 437 -20.30 -15.99 -17.32
CA ALA A 437 -20.18 -17.44 -17.26
C ALA A 437 -21.54 -18.14 -17.36
N ASP A 438 -22.57 -17.65 -16.67
CA ASP A 438 -23.93 -18.21 -16.71
C ASP A 438 -24.62 -18.01 -18.07
N GLU A 439 -24.44 -16.87 -18.73
CA GLU A 439 -24.86 -16.65 -20.13
C GLU A 439 -24.18 -17.62 -21.10
N SER A 440 -22.85 -17.80 -20.93
CA SER A 440 -22.06 -18.73 -21.74
C SER A 440 -22.54 -20.18 -21.56
N LEU A 441 -22.85 -20.58 -20.33
CA LEU A 441 -23.39 -21.90 -19.98
C LEU A 441 -24.83 -22.10 -20.46
N ALA A 442 -25.64 -21.03 -20.55
CA ALA A 442 -26.98 -21.08 -21.13
C ALA A 442 -26.97 -21.30 -22.65
N ALA A 443 -25.93 -20.83 -23.35
CA ALA A 443 -25.73 -21.07 -24.78
C ALA A 443 -25.25 -22.51 -25.12
N VAL A 444 -24.89 -23.33 -24.12
CA VAL A 444 -24.46 -24.71 -24.33
C VAL A 444 -25.66 -25.62 -24.57
N ASN A 445 -25.70 -26.28 -25.73
CA ASN A 445 -26.63 -27.39 -25.96
C ASN A 445 -26.18 -28.64 -25.18
N TRP A 446 -26.60 -28.72 -23.92
CA TRP A 446 -26.29 -29.81 -22.99
C TRP A 446 -26.85 -31.18 -23.41
N GLU A 447 -27.94 -31.20 -24.16
CA GLU A 447 -28.56 -32.43 -24.70
C GLU A 447 -27.73 -33.03 -25.84
N SER A 448 -26.86 -32.24 -26.47
CA SER A 448 -25.97 -32.71 -27.55
C SER A 448 -24.76 -33.52 -27.07
N PHE A 449 -24.66 -33.82 -25.77
CA PHE A 449 -23.63 -34.71 -25.20
C PHE A 449 -24.25 -36.03 -24.75
N SER A 450 -23.61 -37.14 -25.12
CA SER A 450 -24.11 -38.49 -24.86
C SER A 450 -23.18 -39.28 -23.95
N ALA A 451 -23.74 -40.28 -23.26
CA ALA A 451 -22.97 -41.28 -22.53
C ALA A 451 -22.34 -42.29 -23.50
N SER A 452 -21.37 -41.81 -24.27
CA SER A 452 -20.40 -42.54 -25.11
C SER A 452 -19.01 -41.92 -24.91
N LYS A 453 -17.98 -42.58 -25.47
CA LYS A 453 -16.60 -42.08 -25.48
C LYS A 453 -16.52 -40.71 -26.18
N GLU A 454 -17.14 -40.61 -27.35
CA GLU A 454 -17.19 -39.45 -28.23
C GLU A 454 -17.98 -38.30 -27.58
N GLY A 455 -19.12 -38.60 -26.96
CA GLY A 455 -19.95 -37.60 -26.28
C GLY A 455 -19.24 -36.92 -25.10
N ILE A 456 -18.51 -37.70 -24.29
CA ILE A 456 -17.75 -37.17 -23.15
C ILE A 456 -16.45 -36.48 -23.62
N LEU A 457 -15.79 -36.95 -24.69
CA LEU A 457 -14.66 -36.23 -25.29
C LEU A 457 -15.11 -34.88 -25.87
N LYS A 458 -16.25 -34.84 -26.59
CA LYS A 458 -16.86 -33.60 -27.08
C LYS A 458 -17.14 -32.63 -25.93
N LEU A 459 -17.72 -33.11 -24.82
CA LEU A 459 -17.97 -32.30 -23.61
C LEU A 459 -16.68 -31.66 -23.06
N LYS A 460 -15.59 -32.43 -22.95
CA LYS A 460 -14.28 -31.91 -22.48
C LYS A 460 -13.71 -30.87 -23.45
N THR A 461 -13.78 -31.11 -24.75
CA THR A 461 -13.33 -30.15 -25.78
C THR A 461 -14.17 -28.87 -25.77
N THR A 462 -15.49 -28.95 -25.55
CA THR A 462 -16.33 -27.75 -25.42
C THR A 462 -15.96 -26.93 -24.19
N ASN A 463 -15.68 -27.55 -23.04
CA ASN A 463 -15.21 -26.85 -21.84
C ASN A 463 -13.90 -26.11 -22.10
N GLU A 464 -12.87 -26.79 -22.63
CA GLU A 464 -11.57 -26.15 -22.90
C GLU A 464 -11.66 -25.05 -23.96
N ASN A 465 -12.45 -25.24 -25.03
CA ASN A 465 -12.68 -24.19 -26.02
C ASN A 465 -13.36 -22.95 -25.40
N MET A 466 -14.37 -23.14 -24.54
CA MET A 466 -15.03 -22.05 -23.84
C MET A 466 -14.05 -21.33 -22.89
N LYS A 467 -13.25 -22.06 -22.12
CA LYS A 467 -12.22 -21.49 -21.24
C LYS A 467 -11.15 -20.72 -22.02
N LEU A 468 -10.76 -21.20 -23.21
CA LEU A 468 -9.81 -20.52 -24.09
C LEU A 468 -10.33 -19.17 -24.58
N SER A 469 -11.63 -19.04 -24.92
CA SER A 469 -12.26 -17.76 -25.28
C SER A 469 -12.21 -16.71 -24.18
N TYR A 470 -12.01 -17.10 -22.92
CA TYR A 470 -12.05 -16.23 -21.75
C TYR A 470 -10.71 -16.06 -21.02
N ARG A 471 -9.67 -16.81 -21.42
CA ARG A 471 -8.43 -17.05 -20.64
C ARG A 471 -7.61 -15.80 -20.28
N SER A 472 -7.80 -14.68 -20.97
CA SER A 472 -7.07 -13.41 -20.76
C SER A 472 -7.88 -12.32 -20.06
N ILE A 473 -9.17 -12.55 -19.77
CA ILE A 473 -10.11 -11.53 -19.25
C ILE A 473 -10.89 -12.04 -18.03
N MET A 474 -11.20 -13.34 -17.97
CA MET A 474 -12.06 -13.92 -16.95
C MET A 474 -11.28 -14.31 -15.68
N PRO A 475 -11.65 -13.80 -14.50
CA PRO A 475 -11.08 -14.24 -13.23
C PRO A 475 -11.26 -15.74 -12.97
N SER A 476 -10.37 -16.31 -12.16
CA SER A 476 -10.33 -17.75 -11.84
C SER A 476 -11.65 -18.31 -11.31
N PHE A 477 -12.44 -17.52 -10.56
CA PHE A 477 -13.75 -17.95 -10.05
C PHE A 477 -14.83 -18.03 -11.15
N GLY A 478 -14.72 -17.25 -12.24
CA GLY A 478 -15.61 -17.34 -13.40
C GLY A 478 -15.29 -18.56 -14.26
N LEU A 479 -13.99 -18.85 -14.47
CA LEU A 479 -13.57 -20.11 -15.11
C LEU A 479 -13.99 -21.33 -14.26
N SER A 480 -13.84 -21.25 -12.93
CA SER A 480 -14.29 -22.29 -11.99
C SER A 480 -15.82 -22.48 -11.98
N ARG A 481 -16.60 -21.44 -12.32
CA ARG A 481 -18.06 -21.54 -12.49
C ARG A 481 -18.41 -22.41 -13.71
N ILE A 482 -17.67 -22.24 -14.81
CA ILE A 482 -17.80 -23.02 -16.04
C ILE A 482 -17.39 -24.48 -15.80
N ASP A 483 -16.16 -24.71 -15.34
CA ASP A 483 -15.62 -26.06 -15.07
C ASP A 483 -16.57 -26.89 -14.20
N ARG A 484 -17.17 -26.28 -13.16
CA ARG A 484 -18.06 -26.96 -12.22
C ARG A 484 -19.36 -27.48 -12.83
N GLU A 485 -19.91 -26.84 -13.86
CA GLU A 485 -21.13 -27.33 -14.52
C GLU A 485 -20.78 -28.41 -15.56
N PHE A 486 -19.69 -28.25 -16.30
CA PHE A 486 -19.17 -29.30 -17.18
C PHE A 486 -18.80 -30.58 -16.39
N ASP A 487 -18.23 -30.47 -15.19
CA ASP A 487 -17.90 -31.60 -14.33
C ASP A 487 -19.14 -32.38 -13.84
N LYS A 488 -20.26 -31.69 -13.53
CA LYS A 488 -21.52 -32.39 -13.16
C LYS A 488 -22.02 -33.27 -14.32
N VAL A 489 -22.03 -32.72 -15.54
CA VAL A 489 -22.46 -33.45 -16.73
C VAL A 489 -21.49 -34.57 -17.05
N SER A 490 -20.17 -34.33 -16.95
CA SER A 490 -19.12 -35.33 -17.13
C SER A 490 -19.26 -36.50 -16.14
N LEU A 491 -19.54 -36.20 -14.87
CA LEU A 491 -19.78 -37.19 -13.83
C LEU A 491 -21.03 -38.05 -14.13
N LYS A 492 -22.14 -37.43 -14.56
CA LYS A 492 -23.37 -38.13 -14.96
C LYS A 492 -23.11 -39.06 -16.15
N LEU A 493 -22.61 -38.52 -17.27
CA LEU A 493 -22.36 -39.30 -18.49
C LEU A 493 -21.30 -40.40 -18.27
N SER A 494 -20.28 -40.15 -17.45
CA SER A 494 -19.29 -41.16 -17.05
C SER A 494 -19.90 -42.30 -16.25
N ARG A 495 -20.92 -42.04 -15.42
CA ARG A 495 -21.65 -43.10 -14.71
C ARG A 495 -22.49 -43.92 -15.68
N GLU A 496 -23.32 -43.27 -16.48
CA GLU A 496 -24.17 -43.94 -17.49
C GLU A 496 -23.36 -44.79 -18.49
N LEU A 497 -22.18 -44.31 -18.90
CA LEU A 497 -21.26 -45.08 -19.74
C LEU A 497 -20.67 -46.29 -19.00
N THR A 498 -20.36 -46.14 -17.71
CA THR A 498 -19.90 -47.26 -16.87
C THR A 498 -21.00 -48.31 -16.69
N ASP A 499 -22.23 -47.89 -16.42
CA ASP A 499 -23.39 -48.79 -16.28
C ASP A 499 -23.64 -49.57 -17.59
N LYS A 500 -23.54 -48.90 -18.76
CA LYS A 500 -23.60 -49.57 -20.08
C LYS A 500 -22.47 -50.58 -20.31
N LEU A 501 -21.24 -50.26 -19.89
CA LEU A 501 -20.09 -51.17 -20.04
C LEU A 501 -20.19 -52.35 -19.05
N ILE A 502 -20.65 -52.12 -17.82
CA ILE A 502 -20.99 -53.17 -16.85
C ILE A 502 -22.04 -54.12 -17.44
N ALA A 503 -23.10 -53.57 -18.05
CA ALA A 503 -24.14 -54.35 -18.72
C ALA A 503 -23.63 -55.15 -19.94
N LYS A 504 -22.74 -54.56 -20.75
CA LYS A 504 -22.11 -55.24 -21.90
C LYS A 504 -21.20 -56.42 -21.50
N TYR A 505 -20.64 -56.39 -20.30
CA TYR A 505 -19.65 -57.37 -19.82
C TYR A 505 -20.08 -58.07 -18.52
N GLN A 506 -21.38 -58.37 -18.36
CA GLN A 506 -21.93 -59.08 -17.19
C GLN A 506 -21.43 -60.52 -17.03
N THR A 507 -21.21 -61.23 -18.13
CA THR A 507 -20.83 -62.65 -18.15
C THR A 507 -19.45 -62.85 -18.77
N VAL A 508 -18.79 -63.93 -18.37
CA VAL A 508 -17.52 -64.39 -18.93
C VAL A 508 -17.77 -65.80 -19.47
N ASP A 509 -17.48 -66.06 -20.74
CA ASP A 509 -17.43 -67.45 -21.21
C ASP A 509 -16.26 -68.16 -20.50
N HIS A 510 -16.59 -69.30 -19.89
CA HIS A 510 -15.65 -70.10 -19.11
C HIS A 510 -14.61 -70.82 -19.97
N SER A 511 -14.80 -70.95 -21.29
CA SER A 511 -13.82 -71.58 -22.19
C SER A 511 -12.48 -70.86 -22.21
N LEU A 512 -11.42 -71.55 -22.64
CA LEU A 512 -10.08 -70.96 -22.79
C LEU A 512 -10.10 -69.68 -23.65
N ASN A 513 -10.80 -69.70 -24.78
CA ASN A 513 -10.89 -68.57 -25.69
C ASN A 513 -11.84 -67.46 -25.17
N GLY A 514 -12.90 -67.81 -24.43
CA GLY A 514 -13.75 -66.86 -23.73
C GLY A 514 -12.99 -66.06 -22.67
N LEU A 515 -12.20 -66.76 -21.84
CA LEU A 515 -11.35 -66.16 -20.81
C LEU A 515 -10.25 -65.27 -21.39
N ARG A 516 -9.64 -65.66 -22.54
CA ARG A 516 -8.69 -64.82 -23.30
C ARG A 516 -9.38 -63.57 -23.86
N GLY A 517 -10.53 -63.73 -24.52
CA GLY A 517 -11.30 -62.62 -25.11
C GLY A 517 -11.74 -61.58 -24.08
N TYR A 518 -12.17 -62.02 -22.89
CA TYR A 518 -12.53 -61.12 -21.80
C TYR A 518 -11.31 -60.39 -21.19
N GLN A 519 -10.16 -61.07 -21.09
CA GLN A 519 -8.90 -60.44 -20.69
C GLN A 519 -8.42 -59.37 -21.71
N VAL A 520 -8.58 -59.63 -23.02
CA VAL A 520 -8.36 -58.63 -24.08
C VAL A 520 -9.35 -57.46 -23.94
N ALA A 521 -10.63 -57.73 -23.64
CA ALA A 521 -11.63 -56.68 -23.41
C ALA A 521 -11.29 -55.77 -22.22
N ILE A 522 -10.79 -56.32 -21.11
CA ILE A 522 -10.28 -55.53 -19.96
C ILE A 522 -9.13 -54.61 -20.38
N ARG A 523 -8.13 -55.12 -21.12
CA ARG A 523 -6.99 -54.34 -21.61
C ARG A 523 -7.44 -53.20 -22.54
N ASN A 524 -8.35 -53.50 -23.47
CA ASN A 524 -8.93 -52.53 -24.39
C ASN A 524 -9.73 -51.45 -23.65
N ILE A 525 -10.58 -51.81 -22.68
CA ILE A 525 -11.35 -50.82 -21.90
C ILE A 525 -10.42 -49.93 -21.07
N ASN A 526 -9.38 -50.49 -20.46
CA ASN A 526 -8.42 -49.68 -19.70
C ASN A 526 -7.69 -48.65 -20.57
N LYS A 527 -7.32 -49.04 -21.80
CA LYS A 527 -6.69 -48.14 -22.78
C LYS A 527 -7.67 -47.09 -23.34
N GLU A 528 -8.92 -47.48 -23.60
CA GLU A 528 -9.89 -46.64 -24.30
C GLU A 528 -10.63 -45.63 -23.40
N TYR A 529 -11.00 -46.02 -22.18
CA TYR A 529 -11.91 -45.24 -21.33
C TYR A 529 -11.22 -44.50 -20.17
N SER A 530 -9.94 -44.75 -19.90
CA SER A 530 -9.18 -44.09 -18.81
C SER A 530 -9.06 -42.57 -18.96
N ALA A 531 -9.01 -42.05 -20.19
CA ALA A 531 -9.01 -40.61 -20.46
C ALA A 531 -10.43 -39.98 -20.40
N VAL A 532 -11.47 -40.81 -20.30
CA VAL A 532 -12.87 -40.42 -20.51
C VAL A 532 -13.64 -40.47 -19.19
N LEU A 533 -13.65 -41.63 -18.55
CA LEU A 533 -14.33 -41.88 -17.27
C LEU A 533 -13.65 -41.10 -16.13
N THR A 534 -14.41 -40.81 -15.07
CA THR A 534 -13.80 -40.31 -13.83
C THR A 534 -12.95 -41.41 -13.17
N PRO A 535 -11.89 -41.07 -12.39
CA PRO A 535 -11.08 -42.07 -11.69
C PRO A 535 -11.89 -43.00 -10.76
N LYS A 536 -13.03 -42.51 -10.24
CA LYS A 536 -14.00 -43.33 -9.49
C LYS A 536 -14.64 -44.39 -10.37
N HIS A 537 -15.30 -43.98 -11.45
CA HIS A 537 -16.07 -44.91 -12.30
C HIS A 537 -15.16 -45.85 -13.11
N HIS A 538 -13.93 -45.42 -13.45
CA HIS A 538 -12.90 -46.29 -14.04
C HIS A 538 -12.43 -47.39 -13.08
N LYS A 539 -12.26 -47.06 -11.79
CA LYS A 539 -11.97 -48.05 -10.74
C LYS A 539 -13.13 -49.02 -10.52
N GLU A 540 -14.36 -48.53 -10.57
CA GLU A 540 -15.60 -49.30 -10.44
C GLU A 540 -15.73 -50.34 -11.56
N LEU A 541 -15.67 -49.90 -12.82
CA LEU A 541 -15.71 -50.75 -14.01
C LEU A 541 -14.63 -51.83 -14.00
N LEU A 542 -13.36 -51.44 -13.86
CA LEU A 542 -12.25 -52.38 -14.02
C LEU A 542 -12.00 -53.23 -12.77
N LYS A 543 -11.83 -52.61 -11.60
CA LYS A 543 -11.34 -53.29 -10.40
C LYS A 543 -12.45 -53.93 -9.57
N GLN A 544 -13.67 -53.38 -9.60
CA GLN A 544 -14.78 -53.89 -8.79
C GLN A 544 -15.69 -54.83 -9.61
N HIS A 545 -15.94 -54.54 -10.88
CA HIS A 545 -16.71 -55.42 -11.78
C HIS A 545 -15.82 -56.38 -12.58
N MET A 546 -15.21 -55.94 -13.69
CA MET A 546 -14.66 -56.84 -14.72
C MET A 546 -13.55 -57.77 -14.21
N THR A 547 -12.60 -57.25 -13.44
CA THR A 547 -11.49 -58.07 -12.91
C THR A 547 -11.99 -59.12 -11.91
N SER A 548 -13.04 -58.80 -11.13
CA SER A 548 -13.64 -59.75 -10.18
C SER A 548 -14.39 -60.86 -10.91
N LEU A 549 -15.17 -60.52 -11.95
CA LEU A 549 -15.84 -61.49 -12.80
C LEU A 549 -14.84 -62.43 -13.48
N LEU A 550 -13.78 -61.90 -14.10
CA LEU A 550 -12.77 -62.72 -14.74
C LEU A 550 -12.04 -63.62 -13.75
N GLN A 551 -11.69 -63.13 -12.55
CA GLN A 551 -11.02 -63.96 -11.54
C GLN A 551 -11.93 -65.09 -11.06
N LYS A 552 -13.23 -64.84 -10.83
CA LYS A 552 -14.23 -65.89 -10.51
C LYS A 552 -14.33 -66.92 -11.64
N ALA A 553 -14.43 -66.45 -12.88
CA ALA A 553 -14.53 -67.32 -14.05
C ALA A 553 -13.27 -68.18 -14.26
N ARG A 554 -12.08 -67.59 -14.12
CA ARG A 554 -10.80 -68.32 -14.12
C ARG A 554 -10.80 -69.41 -13.05
N THR A 555 -11.16 -69.10 -11.80
CA THR A 555 -11.20 -70.06 -10.68
C THR A 555 -12.15 -71.24 -10.94
N ALA A 556 -13.36 -70.97 -11.46
CA ALA A 556 -14.33 -72.03 -11.80
C ALA A 556 -13.91 -72.91 -13.00
N SER A 557 -12.98 -72.42 -13.84
CA SER A 557 -12.49 -73.11 -15.03
C SER A 557 -11.22 -73.95 -14.81
N VAL A 558 -10.58 -73.87 -13.64
CA VAL A 558 -9.27 -74.53 -13.36
C VAL A 558 -9.25 -76.03 -13.69
N SER A 559 -10.26 -76.79 -13.26
CA SER A 559 -10.31 -78.25 -13.46
C SER A 559 -10.48 -78.68 -14.92
N LYS A 560 -10.93 -77.77 -15.80
CA LYS A 560 -11.12 -78.02 -17.23
C LYS A 560 -9.89 -77.65 -18.08
N MET A 561 -8.98 -76.84 -17.50
CA MET A 561 -7.80 -76.31 -18.19
C MET A 561 -6.91 -77.39 -18.85
N PRO A 562 -6.59 -78.54 -18.22
CA PRO A 562 -5.77 -79.57 -18.86
C PRO A 562 -6.43 -80.10 -20.14
N GLY A 563 -7.72 -80.47 -20.06
CA GLY A 563 -8.47 -81.01 -21.20
C GLY A 563 -8.58 -80.03 -22.37
N TRP A 564 -8.73 -78.72 -22.12
CA TRP A 564 -8.69 -77.73 -23.19
C TRP A 564 -7.31 -77.59 -23.81
N LEU A 565 -6.23 -77.61 -23.02
CA LEU A 565 -4.87 -77.56 -23.56
C LEU A 565 -4.52 -78.82 -24.37
N ASP A 566 -5.06 -79.99 -24.00
CA ASP A 566 -4.89 -81.23 -24.76
C ASP A 566 -5.75 -81.30 -26.03
N GLN A 567 -6.94 -80.66 -26.03
CA GLN A 567 -7.84 -80.63 -27.19
C GLN A 567 -7.52 -79.52 -28.21
N GLN A 568 -7.04 -78.35 -27.74
CA GLN A 568 -6.92 -77.14 -28.56
C GLN A 568 -5.48 -76.84 -28.99
N ILE A 569 -4.46 -77.41 -28.33
CA ILE A 569 -3.06 -77.12 -28.64
C ILE A 569 -2.37 -78.38 -29.18
N THR A 570 -1.97 -78.32 -30.45
CA THR A 570 -1.23 -79.38 -31.13
C THR A 570 0.09 -79.67 -30.43
N SER A 571 0.50 -80.93 -30.37
CA SER A 571 1.74 -81.33 -29.66
C SER A 571 3.02 -81.09 -30.46
N ASN A 572 3.08 -79.96 -31.17
CA ASN A 572 4.16 -79.57 -32.09
C ASN A 572 4.64 -78.11 -31.91
N ARG A 573 5.67 -77.67 -32.65
CA ARG A 573 6.21 -76.29 -32.59
C ARG A 573 5.15 -75.17 -32.69
N ALA A 574 4.08 -75.36 -33.47
CA ALA A 574 3.01 -74.37 -33.58
C ALA A 574 2.23 -74.22 -32.25
N GLY A 575 2.00 -75.33 -31.53
CA GLY A 575 1.35 -75.33 -30.23
C GLY A 575 2.17 -74.65 -29.12
N LEU A 576 3.50 -74.55 -29.27
CA LEU A 576 4.32 -73.73 -28.37
C LEU A 576 4.10 -72.23 -28.59
N ALA A 577 4.09 -71.77 -29.85
CA ALA A 577 3.74 -70.38 -30.18
C ALA A 577 2.31 -70.01 -29.72
N GLU A 578 1.37 -70.96 -29.75
CA GLU A 578 0.03 -70.73 -29.17
C GLU A 578 0.06 -70.67 -27.63
N LEU A 579 0.84 -71.53 -26.95
CA LEU A 579 1.05 -71.41 -25.49
C LEU A 579 1.69 -70.08 -25.11
N ASP A 580 2.64 -69.57 -25.89
CA ASP A 580 3.25 -68.26 -25.70
C ASP A 580 2.21 -67.13 -25.86
N GLN A 581 1.38 -67.19 -26.90
CA GLN A 581 0.30 -66.22 -27.09
C GLN A 581 -0.74 -66.28 -25.95
N ILE A 582 -1.08 -67.47 -25.46
CA ILE A 582 -1.98 -67.66 -24.31
C ILE A 582 -1.37 -67.09 -23.03
N ALA A 583 -0.06 -67.29 -22.81
CA ALA A 583 0.68 -66.71 -21.69
C ALA A 583 0.71 -65.17 -21.78
N MET A 584 0.98 -64.62 -22.97
CA MET A 584 0.95 -63.18 -23.25
C MET A 584 -0.45 -62.58 -23.10
N ASP A 585 -1.50 -63.34 -23.38
CA ASP A 585 -2.88 -62.91 -23.14
C ASP A 585 -3.21 -62.82 -21.65
N PHE A 586 -2.91 -63.87 -20.87
CA PHE A 586 -3.30 -63.94 -19.45
C PHE A 586 -2.37 -63.20 -18.49
N TYR A 587 -1.09 -63.06 -18.83
CA TYR A 587 -0.01 -62.64 -17.92
C TYR A 587 0.98 -61.63 -18.51
N GLU A 588 0.85 -61.28 -19.80
CA GLU A 588 1.74 -60.34 -20.50
C GLU A 588 3.21 -60.80 -20.52
N ARG A 589 3.43 -62.12 -20.59
CA ARG A 589 4.74 -62.80 -20.67
C ARG A 589 4.65 -64.07 -21.52
N ASP A 590 5.75 -64.47 -22.14
CA ASP A 590 5.89 -65.78 -22.79
C ASP A 590 5.94 -66.96 -21.78
N ILE A 591 5.92 -68.19 -22.29
CA ILE A 591 5.80 -69.40 -21.48
C ILE A 591 7.07 -69.78 -20.70
N ASP A 592 8.23 -69.27 -21.10
CA ASP A 592 9.48 -69.47 -20.40
C ASP A 592 9.67 -68.41 -19.29
N GLY A 593 9.23 -67.17 -19.53
CA GLY A 593 9.11 -66.08 -18.55
C GLY A 593 8.10 -66.34 -17.42
N LEU A 594 7.18 -67.31 -17.60
CA LEU A 594 6.34 -67.86 -16.52
C LEU A 594 7.07 -68.85 -15.60
N LYS A 595 8.25 -69.38 -15.98
CA LYS A 595 8.99 -70.39 -15.20
C LYS A 595 9.88 -69.78 -14.12
N ASN A 596 10.38 -68.56 -14.34
CA ASN A 596 11.24 -67.80 -13.42
C ASN A 596 10.59 -66.47 -12.95
N PRO A 597 9.40 -66.48 -12.31
CA PRO A 597 8.75 -65.26 -11.85
C PRO A 597 9.51 -64.62 -10.68
N SER A 598 9.74 -63.30 -10.77
CA SER A 598 10.15 -62.48 -9.63
C SER A 598 9.13 -62.55 -8.49
N GLU A 599 9.52 -62.23 -7.27
CA GLU A 599 8.68 -62.49 -6.08
C GLU A 599 7.32 -61.79 -6.13
N ALA A 600 7.28 -60.54 -6.57
CA ALA A 600 6.03 -59.81 -6.81
C ALA A 600 5.14 -60.45 -7.90
N ALA A 601 5.73 -61.20 -8.83
CA ALA A 601 5.01 -61.91 -9.90
C ALA A 601 4.53 -63.31 -9.48
N LYS A 602 5.10 -63.94 -8.43
CA LYS A 602 4.60 -65.22 -7.88
C LYS A 602 3.14 -65.12 -7.40
N VAL A 603 2.68 -63.92 -7.06
CA VAL A 603 1.29 -63.62 -6.68
C VAL A 603 0.37 -63.46 -7.90
N SER A 604 0.90 -63.04 -9.06
CA SER A 604 0.11 -62.75 -10.27
C SER A 604 0.07 -63.90 -11.29
N THR A 605 0.96 -64.88 -11.23
CA THR A 605 0.97 -66.05 -12.15
C THR A 605 -0.23 -66.99 -11.95
N GLY A 606 -0.93 -66.92 -10.81
CA GLY A 606 -2.24 -67.53 -10.62
C GLY A 606 -2.32 -69.04 -10.88
N VAL A 607 -3.53 -69.55 -11.11
CA VAL A 607 -3.81 -71.01 -11.11
C VAL A 607 -3.61 -71.66 -12.49
N PHE A 608 -3.57 -70.89 -13.59
CA PHE A 608 -3.43 -71.47 -14.95
C PHE A 608 -1.97 -71.66 -15.40
N ALA A 609 -1.04 -70.82 -14.97
CA ALA A 609 0.36 -70.88 -15.40
C ALA A 609 1.01 -72.27 -15.20
N PRO A 610 0.78 -73.02 -14.11
CA PRO A 610 1.30 -74.38 -13.95
C PRO A 610 0.87 -75.35 -15.08
N PHE A 611 -0.36 -75.26 -15.56
CA PHE A 611 -0.89 -76.11 -16.64
C PHE A 611 -0.29 -75.73 -18.00
N LEU A 612 -0.15 -74.42 -18.28
CA LEU A 612 0.55 -73.94 -19.48
C LEU A 612 2.02 -74.41 -19.49
N ILE A 613 2.71 -74.31 -18.34
CA ILE A 613 4.09 -74.77 -18.17
C ILE A 613 4.20 -76.29 -18.35
N ALA A 614 3.24 -77.06 -17.84
CA ALA A 614 3.18 -78.51 -18.01
C ALA A 614 3.00 -78.89 -19.49
N LYS A 615 2.05 -78.27 -20.20
CA LYS A 615 1.84 -78.49 -21.64
C LYS A 615 3.07 -78.08 -22.45
N SER A 616 3.68 -76.93 -22.14
CA SER A 616 4.95 -76.49 -22.75
C SER A 616 6.07 -77.52 -22.60
N ARG A 617 6.21 -78.13 -21.41
CA ARG A 617 7.19 -79.21 -21.16
C ARG A 617 6.84 -80.50 -21.91
N GLN A 618 5.56 -80.82 -22.10
CA GLN A 618 5.14 -81.96 -22.93
C GLN A 618 5.53 -81.75 -24.39
N ILE A 619 5.21 -80.57 -24.96
CA ILE A 619 5.51 -80.27 -26.38
C ILE A 619 7.01 -80.15 -26.63
N LYS A 620 7.77 -79.46 -25.75
CA LYS A 620 9.23 -79.40 -25.87
C LYS A 620 9.89 -80.78 -25.76
N ARG A 621 9.23 -81.78 -25.15
CA ARG A 621 9.68 -83.18 -25.15
C ARG A 621 9.28 -83.94 -26.41
N SER A 622 8.03 -83.84 -26.89
CA SER A 622 7.58 -84.58 -28.08
C SER A 622 8.26 -84.11 -29.37
N GLU A 623 8.52 -82.81 -29.50
CA GLU A 623 9.28 -82.22 -30.61
C GLU A 623 10.80 -82.21 -30.36
N CYS A 624 11.23 -82.72 -29.20
CA CYS A 624 12.62 -82.71 -28.71
C CYS A 624 13.33 -81.35 -28.87
N ILE A 625 12.65 -80.28 -28.46
CA ILE A 625 13.13 -78.90 -28.49
C ILE A 625 13.97 -78.66 -27.24
N LEU A 626 15.29 -78.78 -27.41
CA LEU A 626 16.26 -78.50 -26.36
C LEU A 626 16.30 -76.99 -26.00
N PRO A 627 16.81 -76.63 -24.80
CA PRO A 627 17.09 -75.23 -24.46
C PRO A 627 18.14 -74.63 -25.38
N SER A 628 18.11 -73.31 -25.57
CA SER A 628 19.11 -72.61 -26.38
C SER A 628 20.52 -72.80 -25.83
N GLY A 629 21.48 -73.04 -26.74
CA GLY A 629 22.85 -73.45 -26.41
C GLY A 629 23.08 -74.96 -26.39
N PHE A 630 22.08 -75.78 -26.74
CA PHE A 630 22.17 -77.24 -26.83
C PHE A 630 21.68 -77.79 -28.19
N GLU A 631 21.51 -76.94 -29.20
CA GLU A 631 20.93 -77.28 -30.51
C GLU A 631 21.63 -78.46 -31.20
N ASP A 632 22.96 -78.54 -31.13
CA ASP A 632 23.75 -79.62 -31.72
C ASP A 632 23.50 -80.99 -31.07
N MET A 633 23.10 -81.03 -29.79
CA MET A 633 22.79 -82.28 -29.07
C MET A 633 21.46 -82.90 -29.50
N ALA A 634 20.62 -82.19 -30.26
CA ALA A 634 19.33 -82.73 -30.71
C ALA A 634 19.49 -84.02 -31.52
N LYS A 635 20.54 -84.15 -32.34
CA LYS A 635 20.80 -85.38 -33.12
C LYS A 635 21.14 -86.61 -32.26
N ALA A 636 21.48 -86.44 -30.98
CA ALA A 636 21.87 -87.52 -30.07
C ALA A 636 20.77 -87.90 -29.07
N PHE A 637 19.78 -87.04 -28.83
CA PHE A 637 18.71 -87.24 -27.82
C PHE A 637 17.30 -87.37 -28.41
N CYS A 638 17.15 -87.22 -29.73
CA CYS A 638 15.85 -87.09 -30.40
C CYS A 638 15.58 -88.17 -31.48
N LEU A 639 16.14 -89.37 -31.29
CA LEU A 639 15.88 -90.57 -32.10
C LEU A 639 15.03 -91.57 -31.30
#